data_AF-A0A7X4BM70-F1
#
_entry.id   AF-A0A7X4BM70-F1
#
_cell.length_a   1.000
_cell.length_b   1.000
_cell.length_c   1.000
_cell.angle_alpha   90.00
_cell.angle_beta   90.00
_cell.angle_gamma   90.00
#
_symmetry.space_group_name_H-M   'P 1'
#
loop_
_entity.id
_entity.type
_entity.pdbx_description
1 polymer ?
#
loop_
_entity_poly.entity_id
_entity_poly.type
_entity_poly.pdbx_seq_one_letter_code
_entity_poly.pdbx_strand_id
1 'polypeptide(L)'
;MDDSTNEVDGSISVIVDTGTGYTVGSSATATVAVADDDTSELQAVLEQVVVPEITITADSGVSEGTAASFILTASPAPAEVLNVAVTVKQSDDHVIRLIPWISRRYTRIVTRTTTIAIPTGGTATYTVTTVNDNYDEIDRFVAVTVDAGTGYTVGSSSSAQVVVHDDDPTVVTIDQPKVARRVKEGDKFFVSIQLGRSLLWDEIIDVPLSISGTGVTTDDWSLKLSNAWYNKPERMILSGETTATPNLRFWRASPSSAELELTVVADGVTEGDETIVVALGPDGTGANGFDRTSLGTNVGGGVNPSTRWKRVSVSVADVHKALVFTPKSLTVNEGGSKTYTVKLATQPSGGDVTVTVSGTSSTDVTVDTDRKTGGNQNTLTFTTANWNRGQTATVVAGQDTDKADDSVTLSHAASGGGYSSVTGDVVVTVDDDDAPKISITGGAGINESSDASFTVKADPAPTANLSVNLKVTESSGDGQDFVAAGNEGNKTVVIQSGQTSATYTVSTVDDLTDEVNGKITVALRDPTAREYKKSTPATATTTIKDNDPTVVSLARVGSGGLLENDTVEFTVTLGRALIAGEIIDVPLSISGTGVTTADWSLAKKVGGSLNTGVTLSNTSTATPKLRFSGAGAQTATLALLALADGVSEASESITVALGPDGTGTNGFDHTNLDTNVGGGADPHVTRKSFSVTVADLGKALVLTPKALTVDEGRSKSYTVKLATQPSGGDVTVTVSGTSSTDVTVDTDGVESGNQNTLTFTSATWNSEQTVTVTAAQDTDQADDSVTLSHAASGGGYNSVTDDVAVTINDDDKNKNICERYSVLSDDGILCNLERKGITSLRSSDFAGLSNLQHLYLDGNNLSSLPEDIFDGLPNLWDLYLNDNDLVSLPEDVFDGLSNLGKLRLENNKLTSLSEDVFDGLSNLRSLDLENNKLTNLPEEVFDGLSKLRYLNLGLNNLSSLPENIFDGLSSLRWLYLNKNDLSSLPEEVFDGLSNLQLLLIVNNKLSSLPEDIFDGLSKVEFLWLTNNKLSSLPENILDGLSSLHNFVLHGNQLSSLPEDIFDGLSIRSLWLSSNKLSSLPE
;
A
#
# COMPACT_ATOMS: atom_id res chain seq x y z
N MET A 1 44.17 -61.97 -25.61
CA MET A 1 44.96 -63.23 -25.53
C MET A 1 46.34 -62.73 -25.26
N ASP A 2 46.94 -63.12 -24.15
CA ASP A 2 48.25 -62.63 -23.71
C ASP A 2 49.33 -63.05 -24.73
N ASP A 3 49.88 -62.07 -25.45
CA ASP A 3 50.78 -62.28 -26.60
C ASP A 3 52.11 -61.50 -26.55
N SER A 4 52.55 -61.05 -25.38
CA SER A 4 53.85 -60.43 -25.10
C SER A 4 54.10 -59.09 -25.79
N THR A 5 53.05 -58.45 -26.33
CA THR A 5 53.11 -57.14 -26.99
C THR A 5 52.32 -56.09 -26.23
N ASN A 6 52.99 -54.99 -25.86
CA ASN A 6 52.36 -53.89 -25.13
C ASN A 6 51.36 -53.12 -26.01
N GLU A 7 50.08 -53.14 -25.62
CA GLU A 7 48.93 -52.59 -26.31
C GLU A 7 48.15 -51.61 -25.41
N VAL A 8 47.16 -50.91 -26.00
CA VAL A 8 46.38 -49.92 -25.25
C VAL A 8 45.17 -50.61 -24.60
N ASP A 9 44.96 -50.38 -23.31
CA ASP A 9 43.83 -50.94 -22.54
C ASP A 9 42.48 -50.81 -23.29
N GLY A 10 41.77 -51.93 -23.37
CA GLY A 10 40.47 -52.05 -24.02
C GLY A 10 39.30 -52.05 -23.04
N SER A 11 38.08 -52.27 -23.54
CA SER A 11 36.92 -52.54 -22.68
C SER A 11 35.92 -53.48 -23.34
N ILE A 12 35.15 -54.20 -22.51
CA ILE A 12 34.09 -55.10 -22.93
C ILE A 12 32.78 -54.65 -22.27
N SER A 13 31.73 -54.49 -23.06
CA SER A 13 30.39 -54.09 -22.60
C SER A 13 29.37 -55.20 -22.81
N VAL A 14 28.48 -55.39 -21.85
CA VAL A 14 27.33 -56.30 -21.92
C VAL A 14 26.05 -55.52 -21.70
N ILE A 15 25.06 -55.73 -22.57
CA ILE A 15 23.78 -55.02 -22.59
C ILE A 15 22.64 -56.02 -22.35
N VAL A 16 21.67 -55.66 -21.51
CA VAL A 16 20.48 -56.47 -21.26
C VAL A 16 19.39 -56.08 -22.26
N ASP A 17 19.08 -56.99 -23.19
CA ASP A 17 18.03 -56.80 -24.17
C ASP A 17 16.61 -56.99 -23.59
N THR A 18 15.64 -56.34 -24.21
CA THR A 18 14.22 -56.39 -23.79
C THR A 18 13.59 -57.76 -24.06
N GLY A 19 12.82 -58.27 -23.09
CA GLY A 19 12.11 -59.56 -23.19
C GLY A 19 10.76 -59.57 -22.46
N THR A 20 9.93 -60.58 -22.72
CA THR A 20 8.58 -60.65 -22.12
C THR A 20 8.66 -61.13 -20.67
N GLY A 21 8.23 -60.28 -19.73
CA GLY A 21 8.16 -60.58 -18.28
C GLY A 21 8.93 -59.61 -17.39
N TYR A 22 9.66 -58.65 -17.96
CA TYR A 22 10.36 -57.57 -17.23
C TYR A 22 10.51 -56.32 -18.09
N THR A 23 10.71 -55.15 -17.46
CA THR A 23 11.13 -53.90 -18.10
C THR A 23 12.57 -53.59 -17.69
N VAL A 24 13.42 -53.24 -18.67
CA VAL A 24 14.83 -52.91 -18.43
C VAL A 24 14.95 -51.48 -17.88
N GLY A 25 15.67 -51.29 -16.78
CA GLY A 25 15.88 -49.98 -16.15
C GLY A 25 16.89 -49.09 -16.89
N SER A 26 17.02 -47.83 -16.48
CA SER A 26 17.81 -46.78 -17.17
C SER A 26 19.31 -47.07 -17.35
N SER A 27 19.89 -47.99 -16.57
CA SER A 27 21.28 -48.45 -16.73
C SER A 27 21.31 -49.89 -17.28
N ALA A 28 20.99 -50.05 -18.57
CA ALA A 28 20.88 -51.36 -19.24
C ALA A 28 22.21 -51.96 -19.72
N THR A 29 23.33 -51.24 -19.56
CA THR A 29 24.66 -51.64 -20.05
C THR A 29 25.67 -51.59 -18.90
N ALA A 30 26.50 -52.64 -18.79
CA ALA A 30 27.65 -52.67 -17.91
C ALA A 30 28.93 -52.87 -18.73
N THR A 31 29.94 -52.03 -18.50
CA THR A 31 31.24 -52.06 -19.18
C THR A 31 32.34 -52.34 -18.17
N VAL A 32 33.27 -53.23 -18.51
CA VAL A 32 34.47 -53.52 -17.73
C VAL A 32 35.69 -53.27 -18.60
N ALA A 33 36.65 -52.50 -18.08
CA ALA A 33 37.93 -52.27 -18.73
C ALA A 33 38.79 -53.54 -18.67
N VAL A 34 39.51 -53.83 -19.75
CA VAL A 34 40.46 -54.94 -19.83
C VAL A 34 41.82 -54.32 -20.13
N ALA A 35 42.70 -54.36 -19.14
CA ALA A 35 44.06 -53.83 -19.26
C ALA A 35 44.98 -54.86 -19.91
N ASP A 36 45.97 -54.37 -20.65
CA ASP A 36 47.04 -55.21 -21.19
C ASP A 36 48.11 -55.50 -20.12
N ASP A 37 48.64 -56.73 -20.09
CA ASP A 37 49.52 -57.23 -19.01
C ASP A 37 51.02 -57.28 -19.35
N ASP A 38 51.41 -56.89 -20.57
CA ASP A 38 52.79 -56.92 -21.05
C ASP A 38 53.50 -55.56 -21.01
N THR A 39 53.98 -55.15 -19.82
CA THR A 39 54.76 -53.92 -19.61
C THR A 39 56.24 -54.18 -19.31
N SER A 40 57.12 -53.50 -20.05
CA SER A 40 58.58 -53.62 -19.95
C SER A 40 59.14 -53.20 -18.59
N GLU A 41 60.09 -54.00 -18.08
CA GLU A 41 60.82 -53.90 -16.80
C GLU A 41 61.38 -52.50 -16.47
N LEU A 42 60.53 -51.64 -15.92
CA LEU A 42 60.89 -50.59 -14.96
C LEU A 42 59.68 -50.18 -14.11
N GLN A 43 58.87 -51.15 -13.66
CA GLN A 43 57.74 -50.90 -12.76
C GLN A 43 57.50 -52.08 -11.81
N ALA A 44 58.37 -52.26 -10.81
CA ALA A 44 58.02 -52.87 -9.52
C ALA A 44 59.18 -52.79 -8.49
N VAL A 45 59.55 -51.56 -8.10
CA VAL A 45 59.70 -51.27 -6.67
C VAL A 45 58.65 -50.21 -6.39
N LEU A 46 57.58 -50.67 -5.74
CA LEU A 46 56.45 -49.89 -5.28
C LEU A 46 56.91 -48.85 -4.26
N GLU A 47 57.09 -47.62 -4.71
CA GLU A 47 56.48 -46.51 -4.01
C GLU A 47 55.31 -46.09 -4.87
N GLN A 48 54.09 -46.50 -4.49
CA GLN A 48 52.90 -45.84 -5.01
C GLN A 48 53.11 -44.35 -4.75
N VAL A 49 53.40 -43.59 -5.81
CA VAL A 49 53.50 -42.14 -5.73
C VAL A 49 52.08 -41.67 -5.50
N VAL A 50 51.70 -41.61 -4.22
CA VAL A 50 50.46 -40.98 -3.82
C VAL A 50 50.65 -39.51 -4.16
N VAL A 51 50.05 -39.09 -5.27
CA VAL A 51 50.12 -37.69 -5.71
C VAL A 51 49.37 -36.88 -4.65
N PRO A 52 50.04 -35.92 -3.97
CA PRO A 52 49.41 -35.15 -2.90
C PRO A 52 48.17 -34.42 -3.41
N GLU A 53 47.07 -34.53 -2.67
CA GLU A 53 45.91 -33.66 -2.82
C GLU A 53 46.17 -32.36 -2.05
N ILE A 54 46.04 -31.22 -2.73
CA ILE A 54 46.23 -29.89 -2.13
C ILE A 54 44.89 -29.32 -1.69
N THR A 55 44.82 -28.98 -0.41
CA THR A 55 43.73 -28.20 0.18
C THR A 55 44.26 -26.90 0.76
N ILE A 56 43.42 -25.89 0.88
CA ILE A 56 43.76 -24.61 1.48
C ILE A 56 42.76 -24.25 2.57
N THR A 57 43.27 -23.74 3.68
CA THR A 57 42.46 -23.18 4.78
C THR A 57 42.91 -21.75 5.07
N ALA A 58 41.99 -20.90 5.51
CA ALA A 58 42.28 -19.52 5.90
C ALA A 58 42.23 -19.37 7.43
N ASP A 59 42.99 -18.42 7.98
CA ASP A 59 42.83 -17.97 9.35
C ASP A 59 41.54 -17.12 9.52
N SER A 60 41.22 -16.72 10.76
CA SER A 60 40.07 -15.83 11.05
C SER A 60 40.24 -14.44 10.40
N GLY A 61 39.15 -13.67 10.33
CA GLY A 61 39.17 -12.28 9.85
C GLY A 61 40.22 -11.42 10.57
N VAL A 62 40.77 -10.44 9.84
CA VAL A 62 41.84 -9.53 10.29
C VAL A 62 41.37 -8.09 10.14
N SER A 63 41.88 -7.15 10.95
CA SER A 63 41.66 -5.70 10.69
C SER A 63 42.58 -5.18 9.58
N GLU A 64 42.24 -4.04 9.02
CA GLU A 64 43.09 -3.32 8.07
C GLU A 64 44.53 -3.10 8.61
N GLY A 65 45.51 -3.11 7.70
CA GLY A 65 46.93 -3.15 8.04
C GLY A 65 47.49 -4.50 8.53
N THR A 66 46.66 -5.48 8.87
CA THR A 66 47.09 -6.82 9.32
C THR A 66 47.06 -7.85 8.19
N ALA A 67 48.15 -8.60 8.00
CA ALA A 67 48.25 -9.56 6.89
C ALA A 67 47.28 -10.75 7.02
N ALA A 68 46.52 -11.03 5.95
CA ALA A 68 45.68 -12.21 5.81
C ALA A 68 46.53 -13.47 5.58
N SER A 69 46.25 -14.56 6.28
CA SER A 69 47.07 -15.78 6.32
C SER A 69 46.29 -17.01 5.83
N PHE A 70 46.94 -17.81 4.99
CA PHE A 70 46.40 -19.03 4.37
C PHE A 70 47.37 -20.19 4.56
N ILE A 71 46.88 -21.38 4.89
CA ILE A 71 47.67 -22.60 5.04
C ILE A 71 47.29 -23.57 3.93
N LEU A 72 48.26 -23.89 3.07
CA LEU A 72 48.13 -24.93 2.07
C LEU A 72 48.61 -26.25 2.67
N THR A 73 47.83 -27.31 2.50
CA THR A 73 48.13 -28.66 3.01
C THR A 73 48.11 -29.67 1.87
N ALA A 74 49.20 -30.43 1.75
CA ALA A 74 49.38 -31.54 0.82
C ALA A 74 49.20 -32.87 1.57
N SER A 75 48.24 -33.70 1.15
CA SER A 75 47.97 -35.00 1.77
C SER A 75 48.03 -36.14 0.74
N PRO A 76 48.91 -37.15 0.94
CA PRO A 76 49.97 -37.21 1.95
C PRO A 76 51.08 -36.18 1.67
N ALA A 77 51.91 -35.88 2.66
CA ALA A 77 52.99 -34.89 2.51
C ALA A 77 53.95 -35.25 1.35
N PRO A 78 54.42 -34.28 0.55
CA PRO A 78 55.24 -34.56 -0.62
C PRO A 78 56.65 -35.01 -0.21
N ALA A 79 57.24 -35.93 -0.96
CA ALA A 79 58.59 -36.43 -0.67
C ALA A 79 59.71 -35.40 -0.95
N GLU A 80 59.43 -34.42 -1.82
CA GLU A 80 60.30 -33.27 -2.13
C GLU A 80 59.49 -31.96 -2.10
N VAL A 81 60.15 -30.80 -2.18
CA VAL A 81 59.45 -29.50 -2.18
C VAL A 81 58.55 -29.39 -3.41
N LEU A 82 57.25 -29.17 -3.18
CA LEU A 82 56.22 -29.15 -4.21
C LEU A 82 55.78 -27.71 -4.51
N ASN A 83 55.91 -27.28 -5.77
CA ASN A 83 55.50 -25.94 -6.19
C ASN A 83 54.04 -25.94 -6.67
N VAL A 84 53.18 -25.24 -5.95
CA VAL A 84 51.74 -25.13 -6.22
C VAL A 84 51.42 -23.75 -6.76
N ALA A 85 50.77 -23.67 -7.92
CA ALA A 85 50.28 -22.42 -8.47
C ALA A 85 48.99 -22.00 -7.74
N VAL A 86 48.90 -20.73 -7.37
CA VAL A 86 47.71 -20.16 -6.77
C VAL A 86 47.33 -18.83 -7.41
N THR A 87 46.04 -18.59 -7.50
CA THR A 87 45.47 -17.31 -7.90
C THR A 87 44.98 -16.57 -6.65
N VAL A 88 45.54 -15.38 -6.43
CA VAL A 88 45.19 -14.48 -5.33
C VAL A 88 44.25 -13.42 -5.87
N LYS A 89 43.07 -13.32 -5.26
CA LYS A 89 42.01 -12.37 -5.56
C LYS A 89 41.86 -11.43 -4.38
N GLN A 90 42.30 -10.19 -4.52
CA GLN A 90 42.20 -9.16 -3.49
C GLN A 90 41.20 -8.09 -3.95
N SER A 91 40.23 -7.75 -3.12
CA SER A 91 39.46 -6.52 -3.33
C SER A 91 40.34 -5.33 -2.94
N ASP A 92 40.75 -4.52 -3.92
CA ASP A 92 41.63 -3.35 -3.74
C ASP A 92 40.97 -2.32 -2.78
N ASP A 93 41.81 -1.67 -1.98
CA ASP A 93 41.47 -0.57 -1.05
C ASP A 93 41.65 0.81 -1.72
N HIS A 94 42.44 0.93 -2.79
CA HIS A 94 42.72 2.23 -3.40
C HIS A 94 41.82 2.57 -4.61
N VAL A 95 40.56 2.92 -4.38
CA VAL A 95 39.79 3.76 -5.32
C VAL A 95 39.12 4.90 -4.57
N ILE A 96 39.79 6.06 -4.61
CA ILE A 96 39.32 7.41 -4.27
C ILE A 96 37.78 7.54 -4.37
N ARG A 97 37.07 7.55 -3.23
CA ARG A 97 35.70 8.02 -3.15
C ARG A 97 35.70 9.50 -2.77
N LEU A 98 35.48 10.37 -3.74
CA LEU A 98 35.06 11.75 -3.45
C LEU A 98 33.54 11.96 -3.55
N ILE A 99 32.73 10.91 -3.71
CA ILE A 99 31.27 11.02 -3.81
C ILE A 99 30.59 9.81 -3.10
N PRO A 100 29.74 10.03 -2.08
CA PRO A 100 29.19 8.99 -1.20
C PRO A 100 28.37 7.88 -1.88
N TRP A 101 27.96 8.03 -3.14
CA TRP A 101 26.98 7.12 -3.78
C TRP A 101 27.58 6.10 -4.76
N ILE A 102 28.89 6.14 -5.07
CA ILE A 102 29.47 5.34 -6.18
C ILE A 102 30.13 4.02 -5.77
N SER A 103 30.77 3.88 -4.60
CA SER A 103 31.50 2.63 -4.27
C SER A 103 30.66 1.53 -3.60
N ARG A 104 29.42 1.32 -4.08
CA ARG A 104 28.78 0.02 -3.87
C ARG A 104 29.21 -1.04 -4.90
N ARG A 105 29.85 -0.68 -6.03
CA ARG A 105 30.21 -1.67 -7.08
C ARG A 105 31.58 -1.51 -7.77
N TYR A 106 32.47 -0.63 -7.32
CA TYR A 106 33.87 -0.63 -7.79
C TYR A 106 34.78 -1.41 -6.84
N THR A 107 34.54 -2.71 -6.70
CA THR A 107 35.60 -3.60 -6.27
C THR A 107 36.54 -3.77 -7.45
N ARG A 108 37.63 -2.99 -7.50
CA ARG A 108 38.76 -3.37 -8.34
C ARG A 108 39.31 -4.64 -7.72
N ILE A 109 38.95 -5.78 -8.30
CA ILE A 109 39.48 -7.06 -7.87
C ILE A 109 40.83 -7.22 -8.55
N VAL A 110 41.92 -7.03 -7.80
CA VAL A 110 43.26 -7.33 -8.27
C VAL A 110 43.42 -8.85 -8.22
N THR A 111 43.56 -9.45 -9.40
CA THR A 111 43.83 -10.88 -9.54
C THR A 111 45.28 -11.06 -9.98
N ARG A 112 46.05 -11.84 -9.22
CA ARG A 112 47.43 -12.19 -9.57
C ARG A 112 47.67 -13.68 -9.34
N THR A 113 48.41 -14.32 -10.24
CA THR A 113 48.85 -15.71 -10.06
C THR A 113 50.27 -15.72 -9.50
N THR A 114 50.54 -16.58 -8.54
CA THR A 114 51.87 -16.78 -7.93
C THR A 114 52.09 -18.26 -7.63
N THR A 115 53.31 -18.65 -7.26
CA THR A 115 53.66 -20.04 -6.91
C THR A 115 54.10 -20.12 -5.45
N ILE A 116 53.57 -21.10 -4.72
CA ILE A 116 53.90 -21.37 -3.31
C ILE A 116 54.61 -22.72 -3.23
N ALA A 117 55.76 -22.76 -2.56
CA ALA A 117 56.52 -23.99 -2.32
C ALA A 117 56.05 -24.67 -1.02
N ILE A 118 55.44 -25.86 -1.13
CA ILE A 118 55.06 -26.71 -0.01
C ILE A 118 56.25 -27.62 0.34
N PRO A 119 56.82 -27.53 1.56
CA PRO A 119 57.94 -28.36 1.98
C PRO A 119 57.52 -29.80 2.25
N THR A 120 58.50 -30.70 2.44
CA THR A 120 58.27 -32.13 2.71
C THR A 120 57.48 -32.43 4.00
N GLY A 121 57.27 -31.42 4.85
CA GLY A 121 56.39 -31.48 6.00
C GLY A 121 54.89 -31.40 5.67
N GLY A 122 54.53 -31.16 4.41
CA GLY A 122 53.14 -31.23 3.94
C GLY A 122 52.32 -29.94 4.08
N THR A 123 52.84 -28.86 4.69
CA THR A 123 52.11 -27.60 4.83
C THR A 123 52.97 -26.36 4.56
N ALA A 124 52.37 -25.31 3.99
CA ALA A 124 52.99 -24.00 3.81
C ALA A 124 52.01 -22.87 4.10
N THR A 125 52.49 -21.81 4.75
CA THR A 125 51.70 -20.59 5.01
C THR A 125 51.99 -19.53 3.96
N TYR A 126 50.94 -18.94 3.40
CA TYR A 126 51.01 -17.81 2.49
C TYR A 126 50.26 -16.62 3.08
N THR A 127 50.90 -15.46 3.11
CA THR A 127 50.31 -14.23 3.64
C THR A 127 50.16 -13.17 2.56
N VAL A 128 49.09 -12.38 2.67
CA VAL A 128 48.78 -11.25 1.80
C VAL A 128 48.63 -10.01 2.67
N THR A 129 49.42 -8.98 2.42
CA THR A 129 49.37 -7.71 3.15
C THR A 129 48.13 -6.90 2.77
N THR A 130 47.47 -6.32 3.76
CA THR A 130 46.38 -5.33 3.64
C THR A 130 46.93 -3.95 3.99
N VAL A 131 46.34 -2.87 3.46
CA VAL A 131 46.71 -1.49 3.82
C VAL A 131 45.87 -1.04 5.02
N ASN A 132 46.42 -0.17 5.86
CA ASN A 132 45.67 0.56 6.89
C ASN A 132 45.56 2.00 6.43
N ASP A 133 44.35 2.54 6.31
CA ASP A 133 44.18 3.96 6.05
C ASP A 133 43.41 4.67 7.17
N ASN A 134 42.62 5.69 6.85
CA ASN A 134 41.83 6.47 7.80
C ASN A 134 40.43 6.75 7.23
N TYR A 135 39.97 5.92 6.29
CA TYR A 135 38.71 6.06 5.58
C TYR A 135 37.75 4.96 6.02
N ASP A 136 36.57 5.39 6.48
CA ASP A 136 35.47 4.52 6.87
C ASP A 136 34.87 3.80 5.64
N GLU A 137 35.19 2.52 5.48
CA GLU A 137 34.87 1.63 4.36
C GLU A 137 33.92 0.47 4.76
N ILE A 138 33.81 -0.56 3.91
CA ILE A 138 33.12 -1.81 4.23
C ILE A 138 34.16 -2.93 4.28
N ASP A 139 33.91 -3.94 5.12
CA ASP A 139 34.75 -5.13 5.20
C ASP A 139 35.03 -5.72 3.81
N ARG A 140 36.31 -5.96 3.55
CA ARG A 140 36.85 -6.46 2.29
C ARG A 140 37.32 -7.90 2.43
N PHE A 141 37.89 -8.46 1.37
CA PHE A 141 38.42 -9.82 1.46
C PHE A 141 39.65 -10.05 0.60
N VAL A 142 40.42 -11.04 1.04
CA VAL A 142 41.46 -11.71 0.26
C VAL A 142 41.04 -13.16 0.09
N ALA A 143 41.00 -13.63 -1.15
CA ALA A 143 40.78 -15.04 -1.46
C ALA A 143 41.98 -15.63 -2.20
N VAL A 144 42.30 -16.88 -1.89
CA VAL A 144 43.38 -17.63 -2.54
C VAL A 144 42.81 -18.94 -3.05
N THR A 145 42.98 -19.20 -4.33
CA THR A 145 42.52 -20.42 -5.01
C THR A 145 43.71 -21.20 -5.55
N VAL A 146 43.73 -22.51 -5.32
CA VAL A 146 44.74 -23.43 -5.83
C VAL A 146 44.45 -23.77 -7.28
N ASP A 147 45.38 -23.44 -8.17
CA ASP A 147 45.25 -23.66 -9.60
C ASP A 147 45.67 -25.11 -9.97
N ALA A 148 45.13 -25.63 -11.07
CA ALA A 148 45.53 -26.92 -11.61
C ALA A 148 47.01 -26.91 -12.04
N GLY A 149 47.75 -27.95 -11.68
CA GLY A 149 49.19 -28.05 -11.96
C GLY A 149 49.66 -29.50 -12.09
N THR A 150 50.97 -29.66 -12.27
CA THR A 150 51.61 -30.99 -12.42
C THR A 150 52.24 -31.43 -11.10
N GLY A 151 52.04 -32.69 -10.70
CA GLY A 151 52.64 -33.26 -9.49
C GLY A 151 51.78 -33.18 -8.23
N TYR A 152 50.55 -32.68 -8.35
CA TYR A 152 49.54 -32.67 -7.29
C TYR A 152 48.12 -32.71 -7.89
N THR A 153 47.12 -33.06 -7.07
CA THR A 153 45.71 -32.89 -7.43
C THR A 153 45.08 -31.77 -6.61
N VAL A 154 44.08 -31.10 -7.16
CA VAL A 154 43.36 -30.01 -6.47
C VAL A 154 42.23 -30.64 -5.67
N GLY A 155 42.28 -30.51 -4.35
CA GLY A 155 41.29 -31.11 -3.46
C GLY A 155 39.97 -30.36 -3.39
N SER A 156 38.99 -30.93 -2.71
CA SER A 156 37.64 -30.34 -2.59
C SER A 156 37.63 -28.95 -1.94
N SER A 157 38.61 -28.65 -1.08
CA SER A 157 38.81 -27.34 -0.44
C SER A 157 39.91 -26.55 -1.14
N SER A 158 39.69 -26.22 -2.42
CA SER A 158 40.68 -25.58 -3.29
C SER A 158 40.69 -24.05 -3.24
N SER A 159 39.80 -23.43 -2.47
CA SER A 159 39.75 -21.98 -2.28
C SER A 159 39.44 -21.64 -0.83
N ALA A 160 40.13 -20.63 -0.29
CA ALA A 160 39.88 -20.10 1.05
C ALA A 160 39.90 -18.57 1.03
N GLN A 161 39.21 -17.94 1.98
CA GLN A 161 39.03 -16.49 2.04
C GLN A 161 39.21 -15.98 3.47
N VAL A 162 39.90 -14.85 3.61
CA VAL A 162 40.02 -14.07 4.86
C VAL A 162 39.27 -12.75 4.66
N VAL A 163 38.42 -12.39 5.63
CA VAL A 163 37.75 -11.07 5.68
C VAL A 163 38.71 -10.05 6.29
N VAL A 164 38.75 -8.85 5.71
CA VAL A 164 39.54 -7.70 6.18
C VAL A 164 38.55 -6.67 6.72
N HIS A 165 38.56 -6.44 8.03
CA HIS A 165 37.65 -5.55 8.74
C HIS A 165 38.17 -4.12 8.76
N ASP A 166 37.32 -3.17 8.39
CA ASP A 166 37.57 -1.73 8.53
C ASP A 166 37.49 -1.33 10.03
N ASP A 167 38.42 -0.50 10.50
CA ASP A 167 38.48 -0.01 11.88
C ASP A 167 38.36 1.51 12.02
N ASP A 168 37.98 2.22 10.95
CA ASP A 168 37.84 3.66 10.92
C ASP A 168 36.47 4.22 11.41
N PRO A 169 36.43 5.47 11.93
CA PRO A 169 35.23 6.06 12.52
C PRO A 169 34.27 6.73 11.52
N THR A 170 32.96 6.48 11.65
CA THR A 170 31.94 7.09 10.78
C THR A 170 31.55 8.53 11.16
N VAL A 171 31.12 9.33 10.18
CA VAL A 171 30.73 10.75 10.38
C VAL A 171 29.23 10.89 10.69
N VAL A 172 28.85 11.78 11.61
CA VAL A 172 27.43 12.06 11.95
C VAL A 172 27.09 13.54 11.71
N THR A 173 25.92 13.83 11.10
CA THR A 173 25.45 15.21 10.83
C THR A 173 24.02 15.47 11.30
N ILE A 174 23.68 16.74 11.59
CA ILE A 174 22.30 17.18 11.83
C ILE A 174 21.85 18.10 10.68
N ASP A 175 20.76 17.74 10.01
CA ASP A 175 20.15 18.57 8.95
C ASP A 175 19.17 19.62 9.51
N GLN A 176 19.00 20.72 8.77
CA GLN A 176 18.06 21.77 9.14
C GLN A 176 16.59 21.29 9.09
N PRO A 177 15.70 21.84 9.94
CA PRO A 177 14.32 21.42 9.99
C PRO A 177 13.61 21.75 8.66
N LYS A 178 12.71 20.86 8.23
CA LYS A 178 11.91 21.00 7.00
C LYS A 178 10.90 22.17 7.06
N VAL A 179 10.73 22.80 8.22
CA VAL A 179 9.76 23.88 8.50
C VAL A 179 10.48 25.21 8.78
N ALA A 180 9.76 26.35 8.71
CA ALA A 180 10.28 27.68 8.96
C ALA A 180 10.97 27.80 10.35
N ARG A 181 12.01 28.66 10.46
CA ARG A 181 12.83 28.87 11.68
C ARG A 181 12.08 29.40 12.91
N ARG A 182 10.76 29.61 12.82
CA ARG A 182 9.86 30.04 13.89
C ARG A 182 8.65 29.11 13.96
N VAL A 183 8.38 28.57 15.14
CA VAL A 183 7.23 27.70 15.47
C VAL A 183 6.45 28.31 16.65
N LYS A 184 5.21 27.87 16.89
CA LYS A 184 4.41 28.29 18.07
C LYS A 184 4.37 27.18 19.12
N GLU A 185 4.02 27.51 20.36
CA GLU A 185 3.72 26.48 21.36
C GLU A 185 2.60 25.55 20.88
N GLY A 186 2.81 24.24 21.04
CA GLY A 186 1.95 23.19 20.50
C GLY A 186 2.28 22.74 19.07
N ASP A 187 3.17 23.45 18.36
CA ASP A 187 3.67 23.01 17.05
C ASP A 187 4.71 21.89 17.20
N LYS A 188 4.89 21.15 16.10
CA LYS A 188 5.87 20.09 15.96
C LYS A 188 6.89 20.46 14.89
N PHE A 189 8.14 20.12 15.11
CA PHE A 189 9.16 20.20 14.07
C PHE A 189 10.06 18.96 14.08
N PHE A 190 10.69 18.72 12.93
CA PHE A 190 11.47 17.52 12.68
C PHE A 190 12.95 17.87 12.50
N VAL A 191 13.81 17.09 13.15
CA VAL A 191 15.27 17.20 13.02
C VAL A 191 15.80 15.88 12.49
N SER A 192 16.58 15.90 11.41
CA SER A 192 17.17 14.68 10.84
C SER A 192 18.63 14.53 11.27
N ILE A 193 18.97 13.36 11.81
CA ILE A 193 20.33 12.94 12.14
C ILE A 193 20.81 11.98 11.05
N GLN A 194 21.89 12.29 10.36
CA GLN A 194 22.43 11.45 9.28
C GLN A 194 23.70 10.73 9.72
N LEU A 195 23.83 9.46 9.34
CA LEU A 195 25.09 8.72 9.37
C LEU A 195 25.80 8.86 8.02
N GLY A 196 27.12 8.98 8.04
CA GLY A 196 27.95 9.11 6.84
C GLY A 196 27.94 7.85 5.95
N ARG A 197 27.60 6.69 6.53
CA ARG A 197 27.38 5.42 5.82
C ARG A 197 26.24 4.60 6.41
N SER A 198 25.91 3.51 5.72
CA SER A 198 25.02 2.47 6.24
C SER A 198 25.80 1.53 7.17
N LEU A 199 25.15 1.05 8.23
CA LEU A 199 25.78 0.15 9.20
C LEU A 199 25.80 -1.29 8.70
N LEU A 200 26.84 -2.04 9.06
CA LEU A 200 26.91 -3.48 8.86
C LEU A 200 25.91 -4.22 9.78
N TRP A 201 25.72 -5.52 9.55
CA TRP A 201 24.65 -6.31 10.19
C TRP A 201 24.84 -6.50 11.71
N ASP A 202 26.06 -6.34 12.20
CA ASP A 202 26.49 -6.50 13.58
C ASP A 202 26.97 -5.20 14.23
N GLU A 203 27.00 -4.10 13.49
CA GLU A 203 27.48 -2.79 13.95
C GLU A 203 26.40 -2.03 14.74
N ILE A 204 26.80 -1.45 15.88
CA ILE A 204 25.95 -0.64 16.77
C ILE A 204 26.62 0.72 17.01
N ILE A 205 25.88 1.80 16.77
CA ILE A 205 26.35 3.17 16.97
C ILE A 205 25.44 3.93 17.93
N ASP A 206 26.00 4.48 19.00
CA ASP A 206 25.33 5.39 19.94
C ASP A 206 25.65 6.86 19.60
N VAL A 207 24.61 7.67 19.40
CA VAL A 207 24.68 9.11 19.11
C VAL A 207 24.05 9.89 20.27
N PRO A 208 24.84 10.30 21.29
CA PRO A 208 24.39 11.26 22.29
C PRO A 208 23.96 12.58 21.67
N LEU A 209 22.85 13.11 22.15
CA LEU A 209 22.27 14.39 21.79
C LEU A 209 22.23 15.29 23.03
N SER A 210 22.18 16.60 22.82
CA SER A 210 21.85 17.58 23.86
C SER A 210 20.74 18.50 23.40
N ILE A 211 19.74 18.74 24.26
CA ILE A 211 18.69 19.73 24.04
C ILE A 211 18.87 20.86 25.06
N SER A 212 18.99 22.09 24.57
CA SER A 212 19.27 23.28 25.37
C SER A 212 18.60 24.52 24.79
N GLY A 213 18.56 25.63 25.53
CA GLY A 213 17.87 26.83 25.06
C GLY A 213 17.83 27.95 26.08
N THR A 214 17.30 29.10 25.69
CA THR A 214 16.95 30.19 26.62
C THR A 214 15.48 30.03 27.03
N GLY A 215 15.19 29.97 28.33
CA GLY A 215 13.84 29.70 28.86
C GLY A 215 13.52 28.22 29.01
N VAL A 216 14.11 27.39 28.15
CA VAL A 216 13.79 25.95 28.00
C VAL A 216 14.30 25.08 29.16
N THR A 217 13.37 24.39 29.82
CA THR A 217 13.51 23.26 30.74
C THR A 217 13.09 21.94 30.07
N THR A 218 13.14 20.82 30.80
CA THR A 218 12.69 19.51 30.26
C THR A 218 11.18 19.39 30.14
N ASP A 219 10.41 20.33 30.70
CA ASP A 219 8.95 20.31 30.65
C ASP A 219 8.39 21.02 29.38
N ASP A 220 9.24 21.79 28.67
CA ASP A 220 8.83 22.66 27.55
C ASP A 220 8.90 21.97 26.18
N TRP A 221 9.40 20.74 26.13
CA TRP A 221 9.49 19.95 24.90
C TRP A 221 9.34 18.46 25.19
N SER A 222 8.91 17.73 24.16
CA SER A 222 9.01 16.28 24.14
C SER A 222 9.69 15.84 22.85
N LEU A 223 10.56 14.85 22.96
CA LEU A 223 11.29 14.26 21.84
C LEU A 223 10.86 12.81 21.69
N LYS A 224 10.57 12.40 20.47
CA LYS A 224 10.39 10.99 20.14
C LYS A 224 10.98 10.70 18.76
N LEU A 225 11.23 9.43 18.49
CA LEU A 225 11.41 8.97 17.12
C LEU A 225 10.11 9.26 16.34
N SER A 226 10.23 9.97 15.21
CA SER A 226 9.07 10.18 14.35
C SER A 226 8.65 8.85 13.72
N ASN A 227 7.36 8.72 13.40
CA ASN A 227 6.84 7.56 12.64
C ASN A 227 7.15 7.68 11.13
N ALA A 228 8.11 8.52 10.74
CA ALA A 228 8.49 8.69 9.35
C ALA A 228 9.30 7.49 8.84
N TRP A 229 9.11 7.15 7.56
CA TRP A 229 9.75 6.07 6.81
C TRP A 229 11.26 5.89 6.95
N TYR A 230 11.98 6.95 7.33
CA TYR A 230 13.42 6.90 7.61
C TYR A 230 13.77 6.10 8.87
N ASN A 231 12.84 6.04 9.83
CA ASN A 231 13.04 5.36 11.10
C ASN A 231 12.47 3.95 11.04
N LYS A 232 13.35 2.94 11.02
CA LYS A 232 12.97 1.54 11.24
C LYS A 232 13.14 1.26 12.74
N PRO A 233 12.07 1.21 13.58
CA PRO A 233 12.20 1.08 15.03
C PRO A 233 12.89 -0.22 15.49
N GLU A 234 12.92 -1.25 14.64
CA GLU A 234 13.71 -2.48 14.87
C GLU A 234 15.22 -2.30 14.69
N ARG A 235 15.68 -1.12 14.25
CA ARG A 235 17.05 -0.80 13.85
C ARG A 235 17.56 0.49 14.49
N MET A 236 16.73 1.17 15.28
CA MET A 236 17.11 2.33 16.06
C MET A 236 16.21 2.51 17.28
N ILE A 237 16.77 2.98 18.39
CA ILE A 237 16.04 3.30 19.60
C ILE A 237 16.51 4.63 20.15
N LEU A 238 15.55 5.44 20.58
CA LEU A 238 15.80 6.66 21.31
C LEU A 238 15.60 6.37 22.79
N SER A 239 16.55 6.81 23.61
CA SER A 239 16.55 6.62 25.05
C SER A 239 16.77 7.95 25.76
N GLY A 240 16.18 8.12 26.96
CA GLY A 240 16.26 9.37 27.71
C GLY A 240 15.46 10.53 27.07
N GLU A 241 14.33 10.22 26.44
CA GLU A 241 13.46 11.16 25.70
C GLU A 241 13.02 12.40 26.50
N THR A 242 12.96 12.32 27.83
CA THR A 242 12.57 13.42 28.74
C THR A 242 13.75 14.03 29.48
N THR A 243 14.97 13.72 29.06
CA THR A 243 16.22 14.19 29.70
C THR A 243 16.91 15.21 28.81
N ALA A 244 17.70 16.12 29.37
CA ALA A 244 18.47 17.10 28.59
C ALA A 244 19.52 16.46 27.66
N THR A 245 19.83 15.18 27.85
CA THR A 245 20.83 14.41 27.09
C THR A 245 20.27 13.08 26.58
N PRO A 246 19.36 13.09 25.58
CA PRO A 246 18.86 11.86 24.99
C PRO A 246 19.96 11.14 24.20
N ASN A 247 19.85 9.84 24.05
CA ASN A 247 20.79 9.04 23.26
C ASN A 247 20.05 8.23 22.19
N LEU A 248 20.48 8.40 20.94
CA LEU A 248 19.94 7.71 19.78
C LEU A 248 20.89 6.59 19.35
N ARG A 249 20.44 5.35 19.45
CA ARG A 249 21.22 4.18 19.05
C ARG A 249 20.76 3.66 17.69
N PHE A 250 21.70 3.33 16.82
CA PHE A 250 21.49 2.67 15.53
C PHE A 250 22.09 1.25 15.55
N TRP A 251 21.42 0.29 14.93
CA TRP A 251 21.97 -1.04 14.62
C TRP A 251 21.30 -1.59 13.36
N ARG A 252 22.01 -2.34 12.50
CA ARG A 252 21.45 -2.91 11.26
C ARG A 252 20.77 -1.87 10.34
N ALA A 253 21.19 -0.61 10.41
CA ALA A 253 20.50 0.51 9.78
C ALA A 253 20.79 0.64 8.28
N SER A 254 19.72 0.63 7.48
CA SER A 254 19.67 1.02 6.07
C SER A 254 18.28 1.63 5.87
N PRO A 255 18.11 2.93 6.16
CA PRO A 255 18.79 4.07 5.53
C PRO A 255 19.62 4.96 6.49
N SER A 256 20.43 5.86 5.91
CA SER A 256 21.46 6.70 6.55
C SER A 256 20.94 7.88 7.37
N SER A 257 19.71 7.84 7.87
CA SER A 257 19.13 8.95 8.63
C SER A 257 18.08 8.52 9.64
N ALA A 258 18.05 9.16 10.81
CA ALA A 258 16.92 9.15 11.72
C ALA A 258 16.23 10.52 11.75
N GLU A 259 14.90 10.54 11.76
CA GLU A 259 14.13 11.78 11.90
C GLU A 259 13.46 11.85 13.27
N LEU A 260 13.82 12.83 14.07
CA LEU A 260 13.28 13.04 15.40
C LEU A 260 12.13 14.05 15.35
N GLU A 261 11.00 13.71 15.95
CA GLU A 261 9.87 14.63 16.13
C GLU A 261 10.04 15.33 17.48
N LEU A 262 10.26 16.65 17.46
CA LEU A 262 10.21 17.48 18.64
C LEU A 262 8.85 18.19 18.69
N THR A 263 8.13 18.02 19.79
CA THR A 263 6.89 18.76 20.07
C THR A 263 7.18 19.82 21.12
N VAL A 264 6.83 21.07 20.83
CA VAL A 264 6.89 22.17 21.81
C VAL A 264 5.67 22.06 22.71
N VAL A 265 5.90 21.93 24.02
CA VAL A 265 4.83 21.81 25.01
C VAL A 265 4.40 23.22 25.42
N ALA A 266 3.08 23.48 25.41
CA ALA A 266 2.54 24.74 25.91
C ALA A 266 2.53 24.70 27.44
N ASP A 267 3.34 25.54 28.07
CA ASP A 267 3.46 25.63 29.54
C ASP A 267 2.43 26.61 30.15
N GLY A 268 1.78 27.42 29.32
CA GLY A 268 0.77 28.39 29.71
C GLY A 268 1.31 29.62 30.43
N VAL A 269 2.63 29.85 30.39
CA VAL A 269 3.30 31.00 30.99
C VAL A 269 3.68 31.98 29.88
N THR A 270 3.35 33.25 30.05
CA THR A 270 3.74 34.29 29.08
C THR A 270 5.21 34.66 29.33
N GLU A 271 6.12 33.94 28.69
CA GLU A 271 7.55 34.22 28.65
C GLU A 271 7.93 34.66 27.22
N GLY A 272 8.82 35.63 27.05
CA GLY A 272 9.15 36.15 25.71
C GLY A 272 9.71 35.07 24.77
N ASP A 273 9.70 35.31 23.44
CA ASP A 273 10.18 34.35 22.41
C ASP A 273 11.38 33.50 22.85
N GLU A 274 11.19 32.19 22.94
CA GLU A 274 12.20 31.24 23.38
C GLU A 274 13.03 30.69 22.22
N THR A 275 14.11 29.96 22.52
CA THR A 275 14.90 29.25 21.50
C THR A 275 15.27 27.87 21.99
N ILE A 276 14.87 26.83 21.24
CA ILE A 276 15.28 25.44 21.45
C ILE A 276 16.44 25.10 20.51
N VAL A 277 17.48 24.47 21.05
CA VAL A 277 18.70 24.04 20.34
C VAL A 277 18.89 22.54 20.53
N VAL A 278 18.99 21.81 19.41
CA VAL A 278 19.34 20.39 19.36
C VAL A 278 20.77 20.26 18.80
N ALA A 279 21.66 19.55 19.50
CA ALA A 279 23.07 19.39 19.10
C ALA A 279 23.60 17.96 19.30
N LEU A 280 24.67 17.61 18.56
CA LEU A 280 25.41 16.34 18.72
C LEU A 280 26.39 16.43 19.90
N GLY A 281 26.36 15.41 20.76
CA GLY A 281 27.24 15.27 21.92
C GLY A 281 26.63 15.78 23.23
N PRO A 282 27.12 15.30 24.39
CA PRO A 282 26.51 15.54 25.70
C PRO A 282 26.62 16.98 26.22
N ASP A 283 27.45 17.82 25.62
CA ASP A 283 27.74 19.19 26.09
C ASP A 283 27.39 20.28 25.09
N GLY A 284 26.88 19.94 23.90
CA GLY A 284 26.55 20.89 22.83
C GLY A 284 27.74 21.72 22.32
N THR A 285 28.99 21.42 22.73
CA THR A 285 30.19 22.17 22.33
C THR A 285 30.83 21.62 21.05
N GLY A 286 30.47 20.39 20.67
CA GLY A 286 30.99 19.73 19.48
C GLY A 286 32.47 19.33 19.58
N ALA A 287 33.03 19.17 20.77
CA ALA A 287 34.41 18.76 21.00
C ALA A 287 34.50 17.38 21.69
N ASN A 288 34.99 16.38 20.94
CA ASN A 288 35.75 15.19 21.37
C ASN A 288 35.27 14.34 22.57
N GLY A 289 34.00 14.43 22.98
CA GLY A 289 33.45 13.70 24.13
C GLY A 289 32.82 12.33 23.85
N PHE A 290 33.04 11.73 22.67
CA PHE A 290 32.58 10.37 22.41
C PHE A 290 33.53 9.37 23.09
N ASP A 291 33.10 8.82 24.23
CA ASP A 291 33.88 7.82 24.97
C ASP A 291 34.08 6.56 24.10
N ARG A 292 35.33 6.33 23.70
CA ARG A 292 35.77 5.19 22.87
C ARG A 292 35.81 3.85 23.63
N THR A 293 35.48 3.82 24.93
CA THR A 293 35.85 2.69 25.81
C THR A 293 34.70 1.91 26.43
N SER A 294 33.43 2.22 26.12
CA SER A 294 32.28 1.64 26.82
C SER A 294 31.29 0.82 25.98
N LEU A 295 31.65 0.39 24.76
CA LEU A 295 30.84 -0.56 23.98
C LEU A 295 31.65 -1.79 23.59
N GLY A 296 31.07 -2.95 23.86
CA GLY A 296 31.73 -4.25 23.79
C GLY A 296 32.28 -4.55 22.40
N THR A 297 33.41 -5.24 22.41
CA THR A 297 34.03 -5.96 21.29
C THR A 297 33.01 -6.44 20.26
N ASN A 298 32.89 -5.73 19.14
CA ASN A 298 32.74 -6.27 17.78
C ASN A 298 32.56 -5.10 16.80
N VAL A 299 33.63 -4.84 16.03
CA VAL A 299 33.67 -4.17 14.71
C VAL A 299 33.03 -2.77 14.60
N GLY A 300 33.86 -1.74 14.50
CA GLY A 300 33.45 -0.36 14.15
C GLY A 300 34.25 0.70 14.91
N GLY A 301 35.03 1.52 14.20
CA GLY A 301 35.59 2.75 14.75
C GLY A 301 34.47 3.68 15.21
N GLY A 302 34.66 4.40 16.33
CA GLY A 302 33.62 5.25 16.93
C GLY A 302 33.05 6.36 16.01
N VAL A 303 32.26 7.30 16.53
CA VAL A 303 31.65 8.37 15.69
C VAL A 303 32.41 9.70 15.73
N ASN A 304 32.38 10.45 14.62
CA ASN A 304 32.95 11.80 14.50
C ASN A 304 31.89 12.83 14.02
N PRO A 305 31.55 13.86 14.80
CA PRO A 305 30.57 14.86 14.38
C PRO A 305 31.12 15.79 13.28
N SER A 306 30.33 16.03 12.23
CA SER A 306 30.65 16.94 11.11
C SER A 306 31.11 18.32 11.57
N THR A 307 32.10 18.92 10.89
CA THR A 307 32.64 20.25 11.24
C THR A 307 31.69 21.42 10.95
N ARG A 308 30.67 21.25 10.09
CA ARG A 308 29.75 22.32 9.66
C ARG A 308 28.33 22.22 10.22
N TRP A 309 27.86 21.03 10.60
CA TRP A 309 26.45 20.77 10.88
C TRP A 309 26.27 20.01 12.21
N LYS A 310 26.59 20.69 13.32
CA LYS A 310 26.59 20.12 14.69
C LYS A 310 25.36 20.46 15.53
N ARG A 311 24.59 21.50 15.14
CA ARG A 311 23.46 22.01 15.91
C ARG A 311 22.40 22.69 15.05
N VAL A 312 21.15 22.61 15.50
CA VAL A 312 19.98 23.28 14.92
C VAL A 312 19.29 24.09 16.02
N SER A 313 18.86 25.30 15.70
CA SER A 313 18.13 26.20 16.61
C SER A 313 16.78 26.63 16.00
N VAL A 314 15.71 26.58 16.79
CA VAL A 314 14.36 27.00 16.40
C VAL A 314 13.84 28.02 17.42
N SER A 315 13.27 29.13 16.95
CA SER A 315 12.61 30.11 17.82
C SER A 315 11.15 29.75 18.04
N VAL A 316 10.67 29.84 19.28
CA VAL A 316 9.28 29.55 19.67
C VAL A 316 8.55 30.86 19.94
N ALA A 317 7.37 31.04 19.35
CA ALA A 317 6.51 32.21 19.52
C ALA A 317 5.32 31.90 20.47
N ASP A 318 5.13 32.77 21.46
CA ASP A 318 4.12 32.68 22.53
C ASP A 318 2.66 32.85 22.01
N VAL A 319 1.72 32.08 22.59
CA VAL A 319 0.28 32.12 22.27
C VAL A 319 -0.46 33.15 23.15
N HIS A 320 -0.84 34.27 22.55
CA HIS A 320 -1.48 35.39 23.26
C HIS A 320 -2.93 35.10 23.70
N LYS A 321 -3.31 35.57 24.89
CA LYS A 321 -4.69 35.51 25.44
C LYS A 321 -5.71 36.20 24.53
N ALA A 322 -6.84 35.56 24.22
CA ALA A 322 -7.88 36.08 23.32
C ALA A 322 -9.31 35.61 23.68
N LEU A 323 -10.33 36.35 23.22
CA LEU A 323 -11.75 35.95 23.23
C LEU A 323 -12.14 35.29 21.90
N VAL A 324 -12.89 34.19 21.95
CA VAL A 324 -13.34 33.45 20.76
C VAL A 324 -14.86 33.51 20.67
N PHE A 325 -15.37 33.98 19.52
CA PHE A 325 -16.80 34.16 19.25
C PHE A 325 -17.30 33.19 18.17
N THR A 326 -18.52 32.67 18.34
CA THR A 326 -19.17 31.83 17.32
C THR A 326 -20.67 32.09 17.29
N PRO A 327 -21.21 32.67 16.20
CA PRO A 327 -20.52 33.33 15.08
C PRO A 327 -19.90 34.69 15.46
N LYS A 328 -18.98 35.23 14.65
CA LYS A 328 -18.38 36.59 14.82
C LYS A 328 -19.27 37.73 14.30
N SER A 329 -20.34 37.41 13.57
CA SER A 329 -21.37 38.35 13.13
C SER A 329 -22.76 37.69 13.16
N LEU A 330 -23.81 38.50 13.35
CA LEU A 330 -25.20 38.05 13.45
C LEU A 330 -26.10 38.97 12.61
N THR A 331 -27.13 38.40 11.97
CA THR A 331 -28.22 39.16 11.36
C THR A 331 -29.53 38.83 12.07
N VAL A 332 -30.22 39.80 12.65
CA VAL A 332 -31.46 39.63 13.42
C VAL A 332 -32.57 40.41 12.73
N ASN A 333 -33.73 39.81 12.50
CA ASN A 333 -34.86 40.57 11.94
C ASN A 333 -35.43 41.48 13.04
N GLU A 334 -35.99 42.63 12.67
CA GLU A 334 -36.67 43.51 13.64
C GLU A 334 -37.66 42.75 14.53
N GLY A 335 -37.66 43.05 15.83
CA GLY A 335 -38.49 42.35 16.84
C GLY A 335 -38.11 40.89 17.12
N GLY A 336 -37.09 40.37 16.42
CA GLY A 336 -36.56 39.02 16.58
C GLY A 336 -35.42 38.93 17.60
N SER A 337 -34.94 37.70 17.82
CA SER A 337 -33.75 37.45 18.64
C SER A 337 -32.87 36.35 18.06
N LYS A 338 -31.56 36.43 18.28
CA LYS A 338 -30.57 35.38 17.95
C LYS A 338 -29.52 35.27 19.04
N THR A 339 -28.68 34.24 18.97
CA THR A 339 -27.64 33.99 19.96
C THR A 339 -26.26 33.85 19.33
N TYR A 340 -25.21 34.19 20.08
CA TYR A 340 -23.82 33.82 19.81
C TYR A 340 -23.18 33.27 21.07
N THR A 341 -22.03 32.60 20.91
CA THR A 341 -21.26 32.06 22.03
C THR A 341 -19.91 32.71 22.17
N VAL A 342 -19.44 32.83 23.42
CA VAL A 342 -18.12 33.35 23.80
C VAL A 342 -17.38 32.29 24.62
N LYS A 343 -16.08 32.10 24.36
CA LYS A 343 -15.15 31.33 25.20
C LYS A 343 -13.77 31.98 25.26
N LEU A 344 -12.93 31.55 26.21
CA LEU A 344 -11.54 32.00 26.31
C LEU A 344 -10.60 31.11 25.48
N ALA A 345 -9.53 31.69 24.92
CA ALA A 345 -8.53 30.96 24.14
C ALA A 345 -7.56 30.14 25.00
N THR A 346 -7.30 30.58 26.24
CA THR A 346 -6.43 29.91 27.22
C THR A 346 -7.07 29.87 28.61
N GLN A 347 -6.64 28.94 29.45
CA GLN A 347 -7.14 28.83 30.83
C GLN A 347 -6.76 30.06 31.67
N PRO A 348 -7.67 30.63 32.47
CA PRO A 348 -7.35 31.74 33.37
C PRO A 348 -6.32 31.34 34.44
N SER A 349 -5.28 32.16 34.64
CA SER A 349 -4.18 31.84 35.57
C SER A 349 -4.33 32.44 36.99
N GLY A 350 -5.38 33.23 37.24
CA GLY A 350 -5.50 34.04 38.46
C GLY A 350 -6.92 34.22 39.02
N GLY A 351 -7.79 33.21 38.87
CA GLY A 351 -9.20 33.27 39.25
C GLY A 351 -10.13 33.49 38.07
N ASP A 352 -11.40 33.77 38.34
CA ASP A 352 -12.43 33.88 37.29
C ASP A 352 -12.23 35.11 36.39
N VAL A 353 -12.56 34.95 35.11
CA VAL A 353 -12.61 36.02 34.11
C VAL A 353 -14.05 36.45 33.91
N THR A 354 -14.33 37.72 34.09
CA THR A 354 -15.61 38.34 33.72
C THR A 354 -15.47 39.05 32.39
N VAL A 355 -16.25 38.63 31.39
CA VAL A 355 -16.37 39.29 30.10
C VAL A 355 -17.63 40.15 30.13
N THR A 356 -17.45 41.46 29.96
CA THR A 356 -18.55 42.43 29.93
C THR A 356 -18.85 42.82 28.48
N VAL A 357 -20.11 42.70 28.08
CA VAL A 357 -20.64 43.13 26.80
C VAL A 357 -21.09 44.59 26.91
N SER A 358 -20.68 45.39 25.92
CA SER A 358 -20.99 46.81 25.76
C SER A 358 -21.35 47.11 24.31
N GLY A 359 -21.85 48.32 24.02
CA GLY A 359 -22.33 48.69 22.69
C GLY A 359 -23.85 48.55 22.49
N THR A 360 -24.60 48.18 23.54
CA THR A 360 -26.08 48.13 23.55
C THR A 360 -26.74 49.48 23.85
N SER A 361 -26.06 50.60 23.57
CA SER A 361 -26.56 51.95 23.86
C SER A 361 -27.40 52.53 22.73
N SER A 362 -27.51 51.84 21.59
CA SER A 362 -28.54 52.11 20.59
C SER A 362 -29.90 51.63 21.09
N THR A 363 -30.98 52.25 20.63
CA THR A 363 -32.35 51.87 21.02
C THR A 363 -32.79 50.53 20.44
N ASP A 364 -32.00 49.97 19.51
CA ASP A 364 -32.50 49.00 18.54
C ASP A 364 -31.95 47.59 18.78
N VAL A 365 -31.03 47.41 19.74
CA VAL A 365 -30.56 46.06 20.13
C VAL A 365 -30.28 45.98 21.63
N THR A 366 -30.82 44.93 22.27
CA THR A 366 -30.48 44.57 23.66
C THR A 366 -29.79 43.21 23.72
N VAL A 367 -28.96 43.01 24.74
CA VAL A 367 -28.24 41.75 24.99
C VAL A 367 -28.64 41.20 26.35
N ASP A 368 -28.87 39.88 26.39
CA ASP A 368 -29.13 39.10 27.58
C ASP A 368 -28.21 37.87 27.62
N THR A 369 -27.27 37.86 28.56
CA THR A 369 -26.30 36.77 28.78
C THR A 369 -26.80 35.66 29.72
N ASP A 370 -27.94 35.81 30.38
CA ASP A 370 -28.52 34.79 31.26
C ASP A 370 -30.06 34.82 31.28
N ARG A 371 -30.66 34.22 30.25
CA ARG A 371 -32.13 34.16 30.07
C ARG A 371 -32.94 33.58 31.25
N LYS A 372 -32.30 32.93 32.23
CA LYS A 372 -32.96 32.40 33.43
C LYS A 372 -33.12 33.45 34.53
N THR A 373 -32.38 34.54 34.44
CA THR A 373 -32.41 35.66 35.38
C THR A 373 -33.25 36.78 34.77
N GLY A 374 -34.16 37.37 35.56
CA GLY A 374 -35.03 38.44 35.05
C GLY A 374 -34.26 39.72 34.70
N GLY A 375 -34.54 40.30 33.53
CA GLY A 375 -33.88 41.51 33.00
C GLY A 375 -32.84 41.17 31.94
N ASN A 376 -32.16 42.18 31.38
CA ASN A 376 -31.08 41.99 30.41
C ASN A 376 -29.72 41.99 31.12
N GLN A 377 -28.99 40.87 31.08
CA GLN A 377 -27.63 40.80 31.60
C GLN A 377 -26.58 41.02 30.52
N ASN A 378 -25.43 41.58 30.89
CA ASN A 378 -24.36 41.92 29.97
C ASN A 378 -22.99 41.37 30.39
N THR A 379 -22.95 40.35 31.26
CA THR A 379 -21.69 39.76 31.71
C THR A 379 -21.71 38.24 31.59
N LEU A 380 -20.55 37.66 31.27
CA LEU A 380 -20.27 36.23 31.22
C LEU A 380 -19.10 35.92 32.15
N THR A 381 -19.18 34.84 32.93
CA THR A 381 -18.14 34.48 33.91
C THR A 381 -17.50 33.15 33.57
N PHE A 382 -16.20 33.17 33.33
CA PHE A 382 -15.39 32.00 33.00
C PHE A 382 -14.46 31.65 34.16
N THR A 383 -14.50 30.39 34.60
CA THR A 383 -13.65 29.83 35.65
C THR A 383 -12.60 28.90 35.02
N THR A 384 -11.63 28.47 35.81
CA THR A 384 -10.64 27.45 35.38
C THR A 384 -11.28 26.13 34.93
N ALA A 385 -12.53 25.85 35.30
CA ALA A 385 -13.24 24.62 34.94
C ALA A 385 -14.13 24.75 33.70
N ASN A 386 -14.51 25.96 33.27
CA ASN A 386 -15.47 26.16 32.17
C ASN A 386 -15.00 27.13 31.08
N TRP A 387 -13.77 27.64 31.15
CA TRP A 387 -13.21 28.65 30.24
C TRP A 387 -13.30 28.27 28.75
N ASN A 388 -13.21 26.97 28.45
CA ASN A 388 -13.24 26.42 27.10
C ASN A 388 -14.66 26.09 26.59
N ARG A 389 -15.69 26.23 27.43
CA ARG A 389 -17.09 25.98 27.06
C ARG A 389 -17.74 27.27 26.61
N GLY A 390 -18.28 27.28 25.40
CA GLY A 390 -19.01 28.43 24.86
C GLY A 390 -20.20 28.81 25.75
N GLN A 391 -20.20 30.04 26.27
CA GLN A 391 -21.33 30.61 27.00
C GLN A 391 -22.16 31.48 26.07
N THR A 392 -23.48 31.41 26.20
CA THR A 392 -24.43 31.99 25.24
C THR A 392 -24.83 33.41 25.62
N ALA A 393 -24.78 34.32 24.66
CA ALA A 393 -25.39 35.64 24.75
C ALA A 393 -26.55 35.73 23.74
N THR A 394 -27.71 36.21 24.18
CA THR A 394 -28.90 36.43 23.36
C THR A 394 -29.00 37.90 22.99
N VAL A 395 -29.16 38.18 21.71
CA VAL A 395 -29.33 39.49 21.13
C VAL A 395 -30.79 39.63 20.69
N VAL A 396 -31.46 40.70 21.08
CA VAL A 396 -32.86 41.01 20.70
C VAL A 396 -32.88 42.35 19.98
N ALA A 397 -33.45 42.39 18.78
CA ALA A 397 -33.62 43.62 18.02
C ALA A 397 -34.93 44.32 18.43
N GLY A 398 -34.89 45.65 18.55
CA GLY A 398 -36.05 46.52 18.65
C GLY A 398 -36.88 46.49 17.37
N GLN A 399 -38.04 47.12 17.42
CA GLN A 399 -38.90 47.36 16.26
C GLN A 399 -38.94 48.86 16.05
N ASP A 400 -38.65 49.31 14.84
CA ASP A 400 -38.84 50.70 14.47
C ASP A 400 -39.57 50.82 13.13
N THR A 401 -39.42 51.93 12.41
CA THR A 401 -40.26 52.25 11.24
C THR A 401 -39.45 52.89 10.11
N ASP A 402 -38.12 52.89 10.25
CA ASP A 402 -37.27 53.40 9.19
C ASP A 402 -36.99 52.31 8.14
N LYS A 403 -36.37 52.70 7.03
CA LYS A 403 -36.26 51.84 5.83
C LYS A 403 -34.84 51.31 5.63
N ALA A 404 -34.02 51.36 6.67
CA ALA A 404 -32.59 51.11 6.59
C ALA A 404 -32.18 49.96 7.52
N ASP A 405 -31.42 49.01 6.98
CA ASP A 405 -30.80 47.97 7.80
C ASP A 405 -29.81 48.62 8.79
N ASP A 406 -30.06 48.46 10.10
CA ASP A 406 -29.19 48.97 11.16
C ASP A 406 -28.01 48.04 11.43
N SER A 407 -26.89 48.59 11.88
CA SER A 407 -25.72 47.80 12.30
C SER A 407 -25.16 48.29 13.62
N VAL A 408 -25.08 47.39 14.60
CA VAL A 408 -24.48 47.65 15.91
C VAL A 408 -23.29 46.72 16.16
N THR A 409 -22.21 47.26 16.73
CA THR A 409 -21.05 46.47 17.15
C THR A 409 -21.08 46.28 18.66
N LEU A 410 -21.18 45.02 19.10
CA LEU A 410 -21.12 44.63 20.50
C LEU A 410 -19.66 44.39 20.91
N SER A 411 -19.12 45.28 21.74
CA SER A 411 -17.74 45.18 22.23
C SER A 411 -17.66 44.45 23.56
N HIS A 412 -16.74 43.49 23.63
CA HIS A 412 -16.51 42.64 24.79
C HIS A 412 -15.17 42.99 25.43
N ALA A 413 -15.18 43.26 26.73
CA ALA A 413 -13.97 43.51 27.51
C ALA A 413 -13.85 42.46 28.62
N ALA A 414 -12.74 41.74 28.65
CA ALA A 414 -12.45 40.75 29.68
C ALA A 414 -11.71 41.39 30.87
N SER A 415 -12.00 40.92 32.08
CA SER A 415 -11.36 41.37 33.32
C SER A 415 -11.18 40.20 34.30
N GLY A 416 -10.10 40.21 35.09
CA GLY A 416 -9.78 39.11 36.00
C GLY A 416 -9.05 37.96 35.30
N GLY A 417 -8.58 36.96 36.06
CA GLY A 417 -7.98 35.72 35.55
C GLY A 417 -6.78 35.88 34.59
N GLY A 418 -6.14 37.05 34.57
CA GLY A 418 -5.04 37.38 33.65
C GLY A 418 -5.47 37.91 32.28
N TYR A 419 -6.75 38.20 32.06
CA TYR A 419 -7.35 38.63 30.78
C TYR A 419 -7.66 40.13 30.68
N SER A 420 -7.19 40.95 31.64
CA SER A 420 -7.62 42.35 31.83
C SER A 420 -7.34 43.34 30.69
N SER A 421 -6.62 42.94 29.64
CA SER A 421 -6.34 43.75 28.44
C SER A 421 -6.95 43.16 27.16
N VAL A 422 -7.70 42.06 27.26
CA VAL A 422 -8.26 41.35 26.10
C VAL A 422 -9.65 41.87 25.76
N THR A 423 -9.83 42.26 24.51
CA THR A 423 -11.12 42.71 23.96
C THR A 423 -11.48 41.94 22.69
N GLY A 424 -12.74 42.03 22.28
CA GLY A 424 -13.19 41.52 20.99
C GLY A 424 -14.62 41.95 20.65
N ASP A 425 -14.94 41.98 19.36
CA ASP A 425 -16.19 42.55 18.86
C ASP A 425 -17.05 41.52 18.12
N VAL A 426 -18.37 41.68 18.23
CA VAL A 426 -19.37 40.95 17.43
C VAL A 426 -20.24 41.98 16.72
N VAL A 427 -20.34 41.88 15.40
CA VAL A 427 -21.17 42.79 14.59
C VAL A 427 -22.58 42.21 14.45
N VAL A 428 -23.60 42.99 14.76
CA VAL A 428 -25.01 42.63 14.61
C VAL A 428 -25.64 43.54 13.57
N THR A 429 -26.23 42.97 12.54
CA THR A 429 -27.06 43.67 11.55
C THR A 429 -28.53 43.39 11.86
N VAL A 430 -29.37 44.42 11.87
CA VAL A 430 -30.82 44.31 11.97
C VAL A 430 -31.41 44.40 10.56
N ASP A 431 -32.13 43.36 10.13
CA ASP A 431 -32.76 43.28 8.81
C ASP A 431 -34.19 43.86 8.89
N ASP A 432 -34.43 44.95 8.16
CA ASP A 432 -35.67 45.72 8.13
C ASP A 432 -36.82 44.94 7.45
N ASP A 433 -38.01 44.96 8.07
CA ASP A 433 -39.17 44.21 7.60
C ASP A 433 -40.17 44.96 6.69
N ASP A 434 -40.00 46.26 6.43
CA ASP A 434 -40.88 47.16 5.68
C ASP A 434 -40.66 47.20 4.14
N ALA A 435 -39.70 46.44 3.62
CA ALA A 435 -39.47 46.30 2.18
C ALA A 435 -40.49 45.34 1.51
N PRO A 436 -41.00 45.61 0.28
CA PRO A 436 -41.93 44.72 -0.43
C PRO A 436 -41.37 43.29 -0.58
N LYS A 437 -42.15 42.27 -0.21
CA LYS A 437 -41.72 40.86 -0.15
C LYS A 437 -42.52 39.94 -1.05
N ILE A 438 -41.88 38.88 -1.55
CA ILE A 438 -42.52 37.74 -2.23
C ILE A 438 -42.33 36.48 -1.39
N SER A 439 -43.42 35.73 -1.16
CA SER A 439 -43.43 34.45 -0.44
C SER A 439 -44.11 33.33 -1.23
N ILE A 440 -43.87 32.08 -0.85
CA ILE A 440 -44.48 30.90 -1.47
C ILE A 440 -44.94 29.88 -0.41
N THR A 441 -46.10 29.26 -0.63
CA THR A 441 -46.64 28.19 0.21
C THR A 441 -47.13 27.02 -0.63
N GLY A 442 -46.85 25.79 -0.21
CA GLY A 442 -47.30 24.56 -0.89
C GLY A 442 -48.69 24.13 -0.42
N GLY A 443 -49.45 23.50 -1.31
CA GLY A 443 -50.74 22.88 -0.99
C GLY A 443 -50.60 21.57 -0.21
N ALA A 444 -51.74 21.00 0.21
CA ALA A 444 -51.78 19.69 0.86
C ALA A 444 -51.20 18.60 -0.05
N GLY A 445 -50.66 17.54 0.55
CA GLY A 445 -50.18 16.38 -0.21
C GLY A 445 -51.32 15.71 -0.98
N ILE A 446 -51.00 15.24 -2.18
CA ILE A 446 -51.94 14.67 -3.15
C ILE A 446 -51.51 13.25 -3.53
N ASN A 447 -52.39 12.50 -4.19
CA ASN A 447 -52.00 11.27 -4.87
C ASN A 447 -51.51 11.60 -6.29
N GLU A 448 -50.79 10.67 -6.91
CA GLU A 448 -50.53 10.66 -8.35
C GLU A 448 -51.84 10.79 -9.14
N SER A 449 -51.75 11.30 -10.38
CA SER A 449 -52.88 11.78 -11.23
C SER A 449 -53.49 13.15 -10.89
N SER A 450 -53.06 13.81 -9.80
CA SER A 450 -53.57 15.13 -9.39
C SER A 450 -52.54 16.27 -9.54
N ASP A 451 -53.01 17.50 -9.75
CA ASP A 451 -52.12 18.68 -9.85
C ASP A 451 -51.68 19.17 -8.46
N ALA A 452 -50.37 19.26 -8.23
CA ALA A 452 -49.79 19.87 -7.04
C ALA A 452 -49.88 21.40 -7.13
N SER A 453 -50.54 22.05 -6.18
CA SER A 453 -50.74 23.51 -6.17
C SER A 453 -49.76 24.24 -5.25
N PHE A 454 -49.18 25.35 -5.71
CA PHE A 454 -48.35 26.28 -4.94
C PHE A 454 -48.94 27.69 -5.04
N THR A 455 -48.97 28.42 -3.93
CA THR A 455 -49.45 29.81 -3.90
C THR A 455 -48.27 30.75 -3.70
N VAL A 456 -48.04 31.66 -4.65
CA VAL A 456 -47.02 32.72 -4.57
C VAL A 456 -47.70 34.03 -4.20
N LYS A 457 -47.24 34.71 -3.15
CA LYS A 457 -47.83 35.95 -2.63
C LYS A 457 -46.85 37.11 -2.71
N ALA A 458 -47.36 38.32 -2.96
CA ALA A 458 -46.62 39.57 -2.92
C ALA A 458 -47.26 40.52 -1.88
N ASP A 459 -46.43 41.15 -1.06
CA ASP A 459 -46.84 42.09 -0.02
C ASP A 459 -45.94 43.33 -0.01
N PRO A 460 -46.46 44.55 -0.29
CA PRO A 460 -47.83 44.83 -0.75
C PRO A 460 -48.07 44.33 -2.20
N ALA A 461 -49.34 44.30 -2.62
CA ALA A 461 -49.71 43.94 -3.98
C ALA A 461 -48.99 44.83 -5.02
N PRO A 462 -48.47 44.26 -6.12
CA PRO A 462 -47.70 45.00 -7.09
C PRO A 462 -48.59 45.96 -7.89
N THR A 463 -48.05 47.14 -8.18
CA THR A 463 -48.75 48.19 -8.95
C THR A 463 -48.73 47.91 -10.45
N ALA A 464 -47.85 47.03 -10.92
CA ALA A 464 -47.78 46.49 -12.28
C ALA A 464 -47.68 44.96 -12.25
N ASN A 465 -47.88 44.29 -13.39
CA ASN A 465 -47.75 42.82 -13.45
C ASN A 465 -46.33 42.39 -13.03
N LEU A 466 -46.25 41.60 -11.97
CA LEU A 466 -45.00 41.12 -11.38
C LEU A 466 -44.73 39.69 -11.86
N SER A 467 -43.70 39.53 -12.70
CA SER A 467 -43.20 38.22 -13.10
C SER A 467 -42.25 37.68 -12.02
N VAL A 468 -42.61 36.54 -11.44
CA VAL A 468 -41.83 35.85 -10.41
C VAL A 468 -41.20 34.61 -11.03
N ASN A 469 -39.87 34.56 -11.02
CA ASN A 469 -39.13 33.40 -11.48
C ASN A 469 -39.14 32.32 -10.40
N LEU A 470 -39.42 31.09 -10.80
CA LEU A 470 -39.48 29.91 -9.96
C LEU A 470 -38.48 28.88 -10.48
N LYS A 471 -37.97 28.02 -9.61
CA LYS A 471 -37.35 26.76 -10.01
C LYS A 471 -38.14 25.62 -9.38
N VAL A 472 -38.71 24.77 -10.23
CA VAL A 472 -39.34 23.52 -9.83
C VAL A 472 -38.27 22.45 -9.83
N THR A 473 -38.18 21.71 -8.74
CA THR A 473 -37.33 20.52 -8.61
C THR A 473 -38.16 19.46 -7.94
N GLU A 474 -38.17 18.27 -8.51
CA GLU A 474 -38.62 17.09 -7.81
C GLU A 474 -37.48 16.41 -7.04
N SER A 475 -37.86 15.61 -6.07
CA SER A 475 -36.98 14.64 -5.43
C SER A 475 -37.82 13.41 -5.12
N SER A 476 -37.53 12.33 -5.80
CA SER A 476 -37.95 10.98 -5.46
C SER A 476 -36.86 10.27 -4.67
N GLY A 477 -37.24 9.34 -3.80
CA GLY A 477 -36.27 8.57 -3.01
C GLY A 477 -35.60 7.44 -3.80
N ASP A 478 -36.13 7.11 -4.98
CA ASP A 478 -35.80 5.98 -5.84
C ASP A 478 -35.41 6.38 -7.29
N GLY A 479 -35.55 7.66 -7.66
CA GLY A 479 -35.08 8.20 -8.94
C GLY A 479 -36.10 8.15 -10.08
N GLN A 480 -37.36 7.82 -9.78
CA GLN A 480 -38.49 7.87 -10.73
C GLN A 480 -39.14 9.26 -10.75
N ASP A 481 -39.72 9.66 -11.89
CA ASP A 481 -40.21 11.01 -12.17
C ASP A 481 -41.71 11.12 -11.85
N PHE A 482 -42.04 11.87 -10.80
CA PHE A 482 -43.44 12.09 -10.37
C PHE A 482 -44.06 13.27 -11.11
N VAL A 483 -43.25 14.06 -11.83
CA VAL A 483 -43.63 15.31 -12.45
C VAL A 483 -43.77 15.14 -13.95
N ALA A 484 -44.90 15.56 -14.53
CA ALA A 484 -45.08 15.41 -15.97
C ALA A 484 -44.00 16.16 -16.77
N ALA A 485 -43.45 15.50 -17.79
CA ALA A 485 -42.32 15.98 -18.60
C ALA A 485 -42.46 17.44 -19.03
N GLY A 486 -41.46 18.26 -18.66
CA GLY A 486 -41.40 19.69 -18.99
C GLY A 486 -41.90 20.63 -17.89
N ASN A 487 -42.43 20.12 -16.77
CA ASN A 487 -42.80 20.94 -15.62
C ASN A 487 -41.63 21.29 -14.69
N GLU A 488 -40.52 20.57 -14.78
CA GLU A 488 -39.29 20.83 -14.03
C GLU A 488 -38.46 22.03 -14.54
N GLY A 489 -37.56 22.52 -13.70
CA GLY A 489 -36.61 23.57 -14.05
C GLY A 489 -37.17 24.99 -13.87
N ASN A 490 -36.61 25.93 -14.61
CA ASN A 490 -36.96 27.34 -14.46
C ASN A 490 -38.35 27.60 -15.05
N LYS A 491 -39.20 28.23 -14.25
CA LYS A 491 -40.61 28.53 -14.54
C LYS A 491 -40.92 29.97 -14.14
N THR A 492 -42.05 30.49 -14.58
CA THR A 492 -42.47 31.85 -14.24
C THR A 492 -43.95 31.85 -13.90
N VAL A 493 -44.32 32.55 -12.84
CA VAL A 493 -45.71 32.86 -12.51
C VAL A 493 -45.89 34.38 -12.48
N VAL A 494 -47.04 34.87 -12.93
CA VAL A 494 -47.32 36.31 -12.96
C VAL A 494 -48.38 36.65 -11.93
N ILE A 495 -48.01 37.49 -10.96
CA ILE A 495 -48.96 38.15 -10.07
C ILE A 495 -49.46 39.39 -10.81
N GLN A 496 -50.75 39.42 -11.14
CA GLN A 496 -51.35 40.54 -11.86
C GLN A 496 -51.37 41.81 -11.00
N SER A 497 -51.31 42.99 -11.62
CA SER A 497 -51.42 44.28 -10.93
C SER A 497 -52.65 44.31 -10.00
N GLY A 498 -52.43 44.74 -8.75
CA GLY A 498 -53.46 44.82 -7.71
C GLY A 498 -53.87 43.48 -7.06
N GLN A 499 -53.29 42.34 -7.47
CA GLN A 499 -53.50 41.04 -6.82
C GLN A 499 -52.41 40.77 -5.78
N THR A 500 -52.77 40.13 -4.66
CA THR A 500 -51.80 39.77 -3.61
C THR A 500 -51.18 38.39 -3.81
N SER A 501 -51.69 37.58 -4.76
CA SER A 501 -51.18 36.22 -4.99
C SER A 501 -51.49 35.67 -6.38
N ALA A 502 -50.78 34.61 -6.76
CA ALA A 502 -51.05 33.76 -7.91
C ALA A 502 -50.79 32.28 -7.56
N THR A 503 -51.57 31.37 -8.16
CA THR A 503 -51.38 29.93 -8.00
C THR A 503 -50.56 29.37 -9.16
N TYR A 504 -49.57 28.56 -8.85
CA TYR A 504 -48.77 27.79 -9.79
C TYR A 504 -49.04 26.30 -9.56
N THR A 505 -49.46 25.58 -10.59
CA THR A 505 -49.71 24.13 -10.52
C THR A 505 -48.61 23.34 -11.21
N VAL A 506 -48.33 22.15 -10.69
CA VAL A 506 -47.41 21.17 -11.27
C VAL A 506 -48.19 19.89 -11.46
N SER A 507 -48.35 19.44 -12.70
CA SER A 507 -49.03 18.19 -13.00
C SER A 507 -48.15 16.99 -12.69
N THR A 508 -48.75 15.95 -12.10
CA THR A 508 -48.09 14.68 -11.77
C THR A 508 -48.37 13.62 -12.84
N VAL A 509 -47.54 12.59 -12.89
CA VAL A 509 -47.75 11.38 -13.71
C VAL A 509 -48.53 10.36 -12.88
N ASP A 510 -49.35 9.53 -13.54
CA ASP A 510 -50.06 8.38 -12.96
C ASP A 510 -49.54 7.14 -13.68
N ASP A 511 -49.00 6.17 -12.96
CA ASP A 511 -48.54 4.93 -13.55
C ASP A 511 -49.06 3.67 -12.80
N LEU A 512 -48.29 2.59 -12.78
CA LEU A 512 -48.67 1.31 -12.16
C LEU A 512 -47.52 0.77 -11.28
N THR A 513 -46.55 1.62 -10.96
CA THR A 513 -45.29 1.28 -10.31
C THR A 513 -45.39 1.67 -8.85
N ASP A 514 -45.30 0.68 -7.97
CA ASP A 514 -45.24 0.90 -6.53
C ASP A 514 -43.88 1.53 -6.15
N GLU A 515 -43.91 2.80 -5.75
CA GLU A 515 -42.77 3.71 -5.56
C GLU A 515 -42.82 4.41 -4.19
N VAL A 516 -41.74 5.09 -3.79
CA VAL A 516 -41.79 5.90 -2.56
C VAL A 516 -42.41 7.26 -2.81
N ASN A 517 -43.30 7.72 -1.92
CA ASN A 517 -43.90 9.07 -1.99
C ASN A 517 -42.92 10.17 -2.41
N GLY A 518 -43.13 10.74 -3.61
CA GLY A 518 -42.33 11.82 -4.17
C GLY A 518 -42.52 13.16 -3.44
N LYS A 519 -41.62 14.11 -3.72
CA LYS A 519 -41.75 15.50 -3.27
C LYS A 519 -41.50 16.46 -4.41
N ILE A 520 -42.39 17.44 -4.55
CA ILE A 520 -42.21 18.57 -5.46
C ILE A 520 -41.83 19.79 -4.63
N THR A 521 -40.68 20.38 -4.92
CA THR A 521 -40.21 21.62 -4.30
C THR A 521 -40.19 22.76 -5.32
N VAL A 522 -40.81 23.87 -4.97
CA VAL A 522 -40.80 25.11 -5.77
C VAL A 522 -40.03 26.19 -5.01
N ALA A 523 -38.95 26.67 -5.62
CA ALA A 523 -38.08 27.71 -5.08
C ALA A 523 -38.28 29.04 -5.81
N LEU A 524 -38.41 30.14 -5.06
CA LEU A 524 -38.36 31.49 -5.59
C LEU A 524 -36.94 31.79 -6.09
N ARG A 525 -36.82 32.27 -7.33
CA ARG A 525 -35.60 32.81 -7.93
C ARG A 525 -35.68 34.35 -7.91
N ASP A 526 -34.55 35.01 -8.14
CA ASP A 526 -34.49 36.47 -8.08
C ASP A 526 -35.55 37.08 -9.04
N PRO A 527 -36.46 37.94 -8.52
CA PRO A 527 -37.52 38.52 -9.32
C PRO A 527 -36.93 39.47 -10.36
N THR A 528 -37.60 39.63 -11.50
CA THR A 528 -37.15 40.56 -12.56
C THR A 528 -37.26 42.03 -12.16
N ALA A 529 -38.01 42.35 -11.09
CA ALA A 529 -38.18 43.70 -10.55
C ALA A 529 -37.36 43.88 -9.25
N ARG A 530 -36.47 44.87 -9.24
CA ARG A 530 -35.53 45.16 -8.11
C ARG A 530 -36.21 45.67 -6.82
N GLU A 531 -37.52 45.87 -6.84
CA GLU A 531 -38.29 46.47 -5.73
C GLU A 531 -38.80 45.43 -4.72
N TYR A 532 -38.85 44.13 -5.08
CA TYR A 532 -39.34 43.06 -4.20
C TYR A 532 -38.21 42.14 -3.72
N LYS A 533 -38.07 41.97 -2.40
CA LYS A 533 -37.15 40.99 -1.77
C LYS A 533 -37.85 39.63 -1.60
N LYS A 534 -37.11 38.53 -1.71
CA LYS A 534 -37.62 37.15 -1.47
C LYS A 534 -37.70 36.86 0.04
N SER A 535 -38.79 36.25 0.50
CA SER A 535 -38.96 35.86 1.91
C SER A 535 -38.10 34.66 2.30
N THR A 536 -37.90 34.46 3.59
CA THR A 536 -37.30 33.24 4.17
C THR A 536 -38.38 32.44 4.93
N PRO A 537 -38.66 31.17 4.57
CA PRO A 537 -38.05 30.38 3.50
C PRO A 537 -38.51 30.82 2.10
N ALA A 538 -37.62 30.71 1.12
CA ALA A 538 -37.88 31.02 -0.28
C ALA A 538 -38.37 29.79 -1.08
N THR A 539 -38.73 28.71 -0.38
CA THR A 539 -39.08 27.41 -0.96
C THR A 539 -40.33 26.85 -0.31
N ALA A 540 -41.16 26.16 -1.09
CA ALA A 540 -42.28 25.38 -0.59
C ALA A 540 -42.24 23.97 -1.17
N THR A 541 -42.64 22.98 -0.38
CA THR A 541 -42.65 21.56 -0.77
C THR A 541 -44.03 20.97 -0.54
N THR A 542 -44.48 20.10 -1.45
CA THR A 542 -45.65 19.24 -1.26
C THR A 542 -45.31 17.78 -1.56
N THR A 543 -46.01 16.85 -0.92
CA THR A 543 -45.78 15.40 -1.06
C THR A 543 -46.75 14.83 -2.09
N ILE A 544 -46.22 13.98 -2.98
CA ILE A 544 -46.97 13.16 -3.90
C ILE A 544 -47.02 11.76 -3.31
N LYS A 545 -48.21 11.19 -3.20
CA LYS A 545 -48.43 9.85 -2.65
C LYS A 545 -48.63 8.85 -3.77
N ASP A 546 -47.84 7.80 -3.74
CA ASP A 546 -48.06 6.62 -4.58
C ASP A 546 -49.35 5.91 -4.13
N ASN A 547 -50.13 5.42 -5.09
CA ASN A 547 -51.37 4.69 -4.86
C ASN A 547 -51.40 3.29 -5.48
N ASP A 548 -50.26 2.76 -5.91
CA ASP A 548 -50.17 1.45 -6.57
C ASP A 548 -49.89 0.29 -5.59
N PRO A 549 -50.48 -0.91 -5.81
CA PRO A 549 -50.28 -2.06 -4.93
C PRO A 549 -48.88 -2.67 -5.05
N THR A 550 -48.29 -3.07 -3.92
CA THR A 550 -47.03 -3.83 -3.93
C THR A 550 -47.26 -5.29 -4.35
N VAL A 551 -46.40 -5.82 -5.21
CA VAL A 551 -46.51 -7.21 -5.68
C VAL A 551 -45.93 -8.19 -4.66
N VAL A 552 -46.67 -9.26 -4.32
CA VAL A 552 -46.23 -10.33 -3.42
C VAL A 552 -45.96 -11.60 -4.22
N SER A 553 -44.75 -12.14 -4.13
CA SER A 553 -44.37 -13.38 -4.83
C SER A 553 -43.91 -14.47 -3.86
N LEU A 554 -44.16 -15.71 -4.24
CA LEU A 554 -43.73 -16.92 -3.56
C LEU A 554 -42.73 -17.67 -4.45
N ALA A 555 -41.53 -17.96 -3.94
CA ALA A 555 -40.52 -18.71 -4.67
C ALA A 555 -39.90 -19.82 -3.81
N ARG A 556 -39.87 -21.03 -4.35
CA ARG A 556 -39.14 -22.15 -3.75
C ARG A 556 -37.63 -21.94 -3.92
N VAL A 557 -36.85 -22.29 -2.91
CA VAL A 557 -35.39 -22.39 -2.99
C VAL A 557 -35.02 -23.84 -3.33
N GLY A 558 -34.44 -24.09 -4.51
CA GLY A 558 -34.05 -25.41 -5.00
C GLY A 558 -35.13 -26.18 -5.78
N SER A 559 -34.73 -27.26 -6.46
CA SER A 559 -35.55 -27.98 -7.47
C SER A 559 -35.81 -29.47 -7.21
N GLY A 560 -35.28 -30.06 -6.12
CA GLY A 560 -35.39 -31.52 -5.84
C GLY A 560 -36.75 -31.98 -5.30
N GLY A 561 -36.99 -33.30 -5.23
CA GLY A 561 -38.03 -33.84 -4.33
C GLY A 561 -37.60 -33.70 -2.86
N LEU A 562 -38.51 -33.92 -1.91
CA LEU A 562 -38.18 -34.05 -0.49
C LEU A 562 -38.24 -35.52 -0.08
N LEU A 563 -37.46 -35.91 0.92
CA LEU A 563 -37.69 -37.11 1.70
C LEU A 563 -38.33 -36.73 3.04
N GLU A 564 -38.88 -37.70 3.76
CA GLU A 564 -39.35 -37.46 5.12
C GLU A 564 -38.21 -36.97 6.03
N ASN A 565 -38.49 -35.95 6.84
CA ASN A 565 -37.55 -35.15 7.64
C ASN A 565 -36.67 -34.18 6.84
N ASP A 566 -36.82 -34.07 5.52
CA ASP A 566 -36.20 -32.99 4.76
C ASP A 566 -36.96 -31.68 4.93
N THR A 567 -36.21 -30.57 4.80
CA THR A 567 -36.75 -29.22 4.83
C THR A 567 -36.70 -28.61 3.44
N VAL A 568 -37.81 -28.04 2.97
CA VAL A 568 -37.82 -27.12 1.85
C VAL A 568 -37.82 -25.69 2.34
N GLU A 569 -36.93 -24.88 1.78
CA GLU A 569 -36.94 -23.43 1.99
C GLU A 569 -37.72 -22.74 0.88
N PHE A 570 -38.44 -21.70 1.25
CA PHE A 570 -39.09 -20.83 0.29
C PHE A 570 -39.08 -19.38 0.79
N THR A 571 -39.13 -18.46 -0.16
CA THR A 571 -39.16 -17.04 0.10
C THR A 571 -40.51 -16.44 -0.27
N VAL A 572 -40.99 -15.54 0.59
CA VAL A 572 -42.08 -14.60 0.30
C VAL A 572 -41.43 -13.23 0.14
N THR A 573 -41.62 -12.61 -1.02
CA THR A 573 -40.96 -11.35 -1.39
C THR A 573 -42.00 -10.31 -1.77
N LEU A 574 -41.90 -9.13 -1.15
CA LEU A 574 -42.57 -7.90 -1.57
C LEU A 574 -41.81 -7.25 -2.73
N GLY A 575 -42.52 -6.58 -3.64
CA GLY A 575 -41.95 -5.91 -4.82
C GLY A 575 -40.86 -4.90 -4.46
N ARG A 576 -41.03 -4.22 -3.32
CA ARG A 576 -40.04 -3.32 -2.71
C ARG A 576 -39.92 -3.51 -1.20
N ALA A 577 -38.89 -2.91 -0.61
CA ALA A 577 -38.74 -2.87 0.83
C ALA A 577 -39.69 -1.85 1.48
N LEU A 578 -40.19 -2.19 2.68
CA LEU A 578 -41.04 -1.31 3.47
C LEU A 578 -40.29 -0.07 3.98
N ILE A 579 -40.98 1.07 4.09
CA ILE A 579 -40.47 2.27 4.76
C ILE A 579 -40.89 2.33 6.24
N ALA A 580 -40.33 3.27 7.00
CA ALA A 580 -40.61 3.38 8.44
C ALA A 580 -42.10 3.65 8.72
N GLY A 581 -42.75 2.75 9.47
CA GLY A 581 -44.18 2.84 9.84
C GLY A 581 -45.14 2.11 8.92
N GLU A 582 -44.64 1.49 7.84
CA GLU A 582 -45.43 0.65 6.93
C GLU A 582 -45.60 -0.78 7.49
N ILE A 583 -46.77 -1.37 7.25
CA ILE A 583 -47.12 -2.73 7.68
C ILE A 583 -47.86 -3.44 6.54
N ILE A 584 -47.43 -4.65 6.18
CA ILE A 584 -48.10 -5.51 5.20
C ILE A 584 -48.31 -6.91 5.77
N ASP A 585 -49.55 -7.38 5.68
CA ASP A 585 -50.00 -8.68 6.20
C ASP A 585 -50.24 -9.64 5.02
N VAL A 586 -49.44 -10.70 4.92
CA VAL A 586 -49.49 -11.70 3.83
C VAL A 586 -50.03 -13.05 4.36
N PRO A 587 -51.28 -13.43 4.04
CA PRO A 587 -51.81 -14.76 4.35
C PRO A 587 -51.22 -15.83 3.43
N LEU A 588 -50.94 -17.00 3.99
CA LEU A 588 -50.52 -18.21 3.26
C LEU A 588 -51.55 -19.33 3.46
N SER A 589 -51.56 -20.31 2.55
CA SER A 589 -52.27 -21.58 2.71
C SER A 589 -51.35 -22.77 2.45
N ILE A 590 -51.42 -23.81 3.28
CA ILE A 590 -50.69 -25.08 3.10
C ILE A 590 -51.72 -26.21 2.93
N SER A 591 -51.62 -26.95 1.83
CA SER A 591 -52.56 -28.01 1.43
C SER A 591 -51.86 -29.10 0.62
N GLY A 592 -52.52 -30.20 0.27
CA GLY A 592 -51.88 -31.29 -0.47
C GLY A 592 -52.73 -32.55 -0.59
N THR A 593 -52.27 -33.51 -1.39
CA THR A 593 -52.84 -34.87 -1.41
C THR A 593 -52.14 -35.73 -0.36
N GLY A 594 -52.90 -36.31 0.58
CA GLY A 594 -52.35 -37.05 1.73
C GLY A 594 -52.08 -36.18 2.97
N VAL A 595 -51.76 -34.91 2.73
CA VAL A 595 -51.24 -33.97 3.73
C VAL A 595 -52.31 -33.41 4.70
N THR A 596 -52.01 -33.50 5.98
CA THR A 596 -52.67 -32.87 7.13
C THR A 596 -51.71 -31.90 7.86
N THR A 597 -52.14 -31.26 8.95
CA THR A 597 -51.26 -30.41 9.77
C THR A 597 -50.26 -31.20 10.64
N ALA A 598 -50.31 -32.54 10.60
CA ALA A 598 -49.34 -33.40 11.29
C ALA A 598 -48.09 -33.69 10.44
N ASP A 599 -48.18 -33.52 9.12
CA ASP A 599 -47.17 -34.01 8.16
C ASP A 599 -46.14 -32.93 7.81
N TRP A 600 -46.30 -31.73 8.36
CA TRP A 600 -45.36 -30.62 8.16
C TRP A 600 -45.30 -29.70 9.37
N SER A 601 -44.17 -28.99 9.49
CA SER A 601 -44.04 -27.84 10.37
C SER A 601 -43.44 -26.65 9.63
N LEU A 602 -43.87 -25.43 9.99
CA LEU A 602 -43.43 -24.20 9.35
C LEU A 602 -42.76 -23.28 10.37
N ALA A 603 -41.54 -22.85 10.08
CA ALA A 603 -40.78 -21.93 10.91
C ALA A 603 -40.10 -20.83 10.10
N LYS A 604 -39.79 -19.71 10.76
CA LYS A 604 -38.87 -18.71 10.22
C LYS A 604 -37.45 -19.29 10.24
N LYS A 605 -36.70 -19.12 9.15
CA LYS A 605 -35.27 -19.44 9.13
C LYS A 605 -34.50 -18.49 10.06
N VAL A 606 -33.56 -19.03 10.84
CA VAL A 606 -32.78 -18.30 11.86
C VAL A 606 -31.37 -18.02 11.31
N GLY A 607 -30.89 -16.78 11.42
CA GLY A 607 -29.58 -16.33 10.92
C GLY A 607 -29.47 -14.80 10.89
N GLY A 608 -28.25 -14.25 10.85
CA GLY A 608 -27.88 -12.87 11.26
C GLY A 608 -28.57 -11.67 10.58
N SER A 609 -29.46 -11.87 9.61
CA SER A 609 -30.33 -10.81 9.03
C SER A 609 -31.63 -11.35 8.40
N LEU A 610 -31.91 -12.65 8.53
CA LEU A 610 -33.06 -13.29 7.87
C LEU A 610 -34.37 -12.87 8.54
N ASN A 611 -35.41 -12.62 7.73
CA ASN A 611 -36.75 -12.29 8.22
C ASN A 611 -36.81 -10.99 9.07
N THR A 612 -35.92 -10.03 8.83
CA THR A 612 -35.90 -8.74 9.53
C THR A 612 -37.24 -8.01 9.35
N GLY A 613 -37.85 -7.58 10.45
CA GLY A 613 -39.17 -6.93 10.42
C GLY A 613 -40.34 -7.88 10.18
N VAL A 614 -40.12 -9.21 10.14
CA VAL A 614 -41.15 -10.19 9.81
C VAL A 614 -41.61 -10.99 11.04
N THR A 615 -42.91 -11.01 11.29
CA THR A 615 -43.54 -11.90 12.27
C THR A 615 -44.37 -12.97 11.56
N LEU A 616 -44.37 -14.19 12.11
CA LEU A 616 -45.08 -15.35 11.60
C LEU A 616 -46.05 -15.82 12.68
N SER A 617 -47.30 -16.04 12.30
CA SER A 617 -48.39 -16.46 13.19
C SER A 617 -49.21 -17.60 12.57
N ASN A 618 -49.97 -18.31 13.40
CA ASN A 618 -50.84 -19.43 13.00
C ASN A 618 -50.10 -20.61 12.34
N THR A 619 -48.85 -20.90 12.75
CA THR A 619 -47.96 -21.90 12.14
C THR A 619 -48.42 -23.35 12.22
N SER A 620 -49.39 -23.67 13.08
CA SER A 620 -49.96 -25.02 13.23
C SER A 620 -51.36 -25.13 12.61
N THR A 621 -51.71 -24.21 11.72
CA THR A 621 -53.00 -24.20 11.01
C THR A 621 -52.74 -24.24 9.51
N ALA A 622 -53.72 -24.68 8.73
CA ALA A 622 -53.62 -24.68 7.26
C ALA A 622 -53.47 -23.27 6.65
N THR A 623 -53.63 -22.19 7.45
CA THR A 623 -53.56 -20.80 6.99
C THR A 623 -52.60 -19.94 7.85
N PRO A 624 -51.27 -20.15 7.74
CA PRO A 624 -50.31 -19.30 8.43
C PRO A 624 -50.31 -17.87 7.87
N LYS A 625 -49.90 -16.89 8.69
CA LYS A 625 -49.87 -15.48 8.30
C LYS A 625 -48.52 -14.83 8.60
N LEU A 626 -47.96 -14.19 7.58
CA LEU A 626 -46.78 -13.33 7.67
C LEU A 626 -47.20 -11.88 7.86
N ARG A 627 -46.45 -11.15 8.67
CA ARG A 627 -46.56 -9.69 8.83
C ARG A 627 -45.19 -9.07 8.65
N PHE A 628 -45.04 -8.25 7.62
CA PHE A 628 -43.89 -7.39 7.37
C PHE A 628 -44.13 -6.04 8.07
N SER A 629 -43.15 -5.58 8.84
CA SER A 629 -43.21 -4.34 9.60
C SER A 629 -41.82 -3.77 9.85
N GLY A 630 -41.67 -2.45 9.75
CA GLY A 630 -40.39 -1.77 9.98
C GLY A 630 -39.60 -1.52 8.68
N ALA A 631 -38.80 -0.46 8.70
CA ALA A 631 -38.04 -0.02 7.52
C ALA A 631 -37.06 -1.11 7.05
N GLY A 632 -37.05 -1.38 5.75
CA GLY A 632 -36.19 -2.37 5.09
C GLY A 632 -36.76 -3.79 5.04
N ALA A 633 -37.94 -4.06 5.61
CA ALA A 633 -38.57 -5.38 5.51
C ALA A 633 -39.04 -5.63 4.06
N GLN A 634 -38.56 -6.70 3.41
CA GLN A 634 -38.93 -7.01 2.01
C GLN A 634 -39.12 -8.51 1.77
N THR A 635 -38.21 -9.31 2.32
CA THR A 635 -38.14 -10.74 2.06
C THR A 635 -38.27 -11.53 3.36
N ALA A 636 -39.09 -12.58 3.34
CA ALA A 636 -39.20 -13.56 4.39
C ALA A 636 -38.80 -14.95 3.87
N THR A 637 -37.80 -15.57 4.47
CA THR A 637 -37.39 -16.95 4.20
C THR A 637 -37.96 -17.87 5.27
N LEU A 638 -38.81 -18.79 4.82
CA LEU A 638 -39.43 -19.81 5.67
C LEU A 638 -38.86 -21.18 5.36
N ALA A 639 -38.82 -22.02 6.39
CA ALA A 639 -38.45 -23.42 6.33
C ALA A 639 -39.70 -24.27 6.60
N LEU A 640 -40.08 -25.10 5.63
CA LEU A 640 -41.12 -26.11 5.77
C LEU A 640 -40.46 -27.47 5.88
N LEU A 641 -40.55 -28.06 7.06
CA LEU A 641 -40.05 -29.40 7.36
C LEU A 641 -41.15 -30.41 7.08
N ALA A 642 -40.90 -31.38 6.20
CA ALA A 642 -41.74 -32.56 6.03
C ALA A 642 -41.51 -33.51 7.22
N LEU A 643 -42.56 -33.87 7.95
CA LEU A 643 -42.43 -34.71 9.15
C LEU A 643 -42.65 -36.17 8.77
N ALA A 644 -41.79 -37.06 9.28
CA ALA A 644 -42.02 -38.50 9.15
C ALA A 644 -43.21 -38.93 10.03
N ASP A 645 -44.14 -39.66 9.44
CA ASP A 645 -45.27 -40.26 10.17
C ASP A 645 -44.95 -41.68 10.67
N GLY A 646 -43.82 -42.25 10.23
CA GLY A 646 -43.32 -43.57 10.61
C GLY A 646 -44.01 -44.72 9.91
N VAL A 647 -44.76 -44.46 8.84
CA VAL A 647 -45.48 -45.45 8.04
C VAL A 647 -44.90 -45.45 6.63
N SER A 648 -44.57 -46.63 6.10
CA SER A 648 -44.14 -46.72 4.70
C SER A 648 -45.34 -46.60 3.77
N GLU A 649 -45.40 -45.52 2.99
CA GLU A 649 -46.52 -45.20 2.10
C GLU A 649 -46.11 -44.58 0.75
N ALA A 650 -47.11 -44.25 -0.08
CA ALA A 650 -46.87 -43.64 -1.39
C ALA A 650 -46.52 -42.16 -1.24
N SER A 651 -45.64 -41.65 -2.11
CA SER A 651 -45.17 -40.26 -2.02
C SER A 651 -46.30 -39.22 -1.92
N GLU A 652 -46.21 -38.36 -0.93
CA GLU A 652 -47.18 -37.29 -0.68
C GLU A 652 -46.85 -36.01 -1.46
N SER A 653 -47.78 -35.05 -1.53
CA SER A 653 -47.48 -33.74 -2.12
C SER A 653 -47.99 -32.57 -1.29
N ILE A 654 -47.06 -31.75 -0.78
CA ILE A 654 -47.34 -30.53 -0.01
C ILE A 654 -47.30 -29.32 -0.94
N THR A 655 -48.34 -28.49 -0.91
CA THR A 655 -48.51 -27.27 -1.70
C THR A 655 -48.62 -26.05 -0.78
N VAL A 656 -47.80 -25.03 -1.04
CA VAL A 656 -47.84 -23.73 -0.36
C VAL A 656 -48.35 -22.68 -1.36
N ALA A 657 -49.30 -21.84 -0.95
CA ALA A 657 -49.85 -20.77 -1.79
C ALA A 657 -50.11 -19.47 -1.01
N LEU A 658 -50.23 -18.35 -1.74
CA LEU A 658 -50.65 -17.05 -1.24
C LEU A 658 -52.19 -16.98 -1.12
N GLY A 659 -52.72 -16.49 0.01
CA GLY A 659 -54.17 -16.35 0.25
C GLY A 659 -54.84 -17.57 0.89
N PRO A 660 -56.10 -17.44 1.35
CA PRO A 660 -56.79 -18.48 2.14
C PRO A 660 -57.30 -19.70 1.35
N ASP A 661 -57.31 -19.70 0.00
CA ASP A 661 -57.82 -20.84 -0.77
C ASP A 661 -57.03 -21.21 -2.05
N GLY A 662 -55.94 -20.52 -2.39
CA GLY A 662 -55.14 -20.84 -3.59
C GLY A 662 -55.91 -20.77 -4.93
N THR A 663 -57.19 -20.38 -4.92
CA THR A 663 -57.97 -20.18 -6.14
C THR A 663 -57.75 -18.75 -6.60
N GLY A 664 -56.93 -18.59 -7.64
CA GLY A 664 -56.46 -17.27 -8.09
C GLY A 664 -57.52 -16.36 -8.71
N THR A 665 -58.60 -16.07 -7.99
CA THR A 665 -59.61 -15.07 -8.31
C THR A 665 -59.95 -14.28 -7.03
N ASN A 666 -59.16 -13.24 -6.78
CA ASN A 666 -59.46 -12.07 -5.93
C ASN A 666 -59.79 -12.32 -4.44
N GLY A 667 -59.09 -13.24 -3.78
CA GLY A 667 -59.21 -13.51 -2.34
C GLY A 667 -58.29 -12.69 -1.42
N PHE A 668 -57.48 -11.78 -1.95
CA PHE A 668 -56.84 -10.73 -1.13
C PHE A 668 -57.89 -9.63 -0.93
N ASP A 669 -58.50 -9.57 0.24
CA ASP A 669 -59.48 -8.52 0.55
C ASP A 669 -58.79 -7.15 0.59
N HIS A 670 -58.93 -6.39 -0.50
CA HIS A 670 -58.44 -5.00 -0.62
C HIS A 670 -59.11 -4.07 0.42
N THR A 671 -60.21 -4.48 1.06
CA THR A 671 -61.01 -3.59 1.92
C THR A 671 -60.61 -3.60 3.39
N ASN A 672 -59.66 -4.45 3.81
CA ASN A 672 -59.18 -4.54 5.20
C ASN A 672 -57.65 -4.57 5.36
N LEU A 673 -56.90 -4.27 4.30
CA LEU A 673 -55.43 -4.20 4.32
C LEU A 673 -54.97 -2.80 3.92
N ASP A 674 -55.33 -1.80 4.73
CA ASP A 674 -54.71 -0.48 4.66
C ASP A 674 -53.23 -0.62 5.05
N THR A 675 -52.33 -0.44 4.09
CA THR A 675 -51.03 0.16 4.41
C THR A 675 -51.32 1.60 4.84
N ASN A 676 -50.52 2.19 5.72
CA ASN A 676 -50.64 3.63 6.02
C ASN A 676 -50.18 4.51 4.82
N VAL A 677 -49.90 3.92 3.65
CA VAL A 677 -49.21 4.56 2.51
C VAL A 677 -49.99 4.48 1.19
N GLY A 678 -51.02 3.63 1.04
CA GLY A 678 -51.79 3.48 -0.21
C GLY A 678 -51.48 2.17 -0.95
N GLY A 679 -52.31 1.80 -1.94
CA GLY A 679 -52.06 0.68 -2.87
C GLY A 679 -52.44 -0.74 -2.40
N GLY A 680 -52.02 -1.16 -1.20
CA GLY A 680 -52.25 -2.53 -0.70
C GLY A 680 -51.24 -3.57 -1.25
N ALA A 681 -51.61 -4.85 -1.28
CA ALA A 681 -50.73 -5.94 -1.73
C ALA A 681 -51.44 -6.89 -2.71
N ASP A 682 -50.79 -7.26 -3.83
CA ASP A 682 -51.35 -8.11 -4.89
C ASP A 682 -50.44 -9.32 -5.19
N PRO A 683 -50.95 -10.58 -5.21
CA PRO A 683 -50.16 -11.74 -5.61
C PRO A 683 -49.64 -11.67 -7.05
N HIS A 684 -48.34 -11.94 -7.21
CA HIS A 684 -47.69 -12.04 -8.51
C HIS A 684 -48.37 -13.07 -9.42
N VAL A 685 -48.77 -12.65 -10.62
CA VAL A 685 -49.59 -13.43 -11.56
C VAL A 685 -49.11 -14.86 -11.84
N THR A 686 -47.79 -15.09 -11.86
CA THR A 686 -47.18 -16.41 -12.15
C THR A 686 -46.50 -17.10 -10.96
N ARG A 687 -46.45 -16.48 -9.77
CA ARG A 687 -45.65 -16.98 -8.62
C ARG A 687 -46.47 -17.00 -7.32
N LYS A 688 -47.68 -17.57 -7.41
CA LYS A 688 -48.66 -17.59 -6.30
C LYS A 688 -48.68 -18.89 -5.49
N SER A 689 -48.06 -19.96 -5.98
CA SER A 689 -48.01 -21.27 -5.30
C SER A 689 -46.84 -22.13 -5.80
N PHE A 690 -46.37 -23.07 -4.98
CA PHE A 690 -45.51 -24.17 -5.41
C PHE A 690 -45.89 -25.47 -4.68
N SER A 691 -45.55 -26.61 -5.27
CA SER A 691 -45.76 -27.94 -4.67
C SER A 691 -44.45 -28.71 -4.60
N VAL A 692 -44.30 -29.54 -3.57
CA VAL A 692 -43.19 -30.48 -3.39
C VAL A 692 -43.74 -31.90 -3.23
N THR A 693 -43.02 -32.89 -3.77
CA THR A 693 -43.34 -34.31 -3.57
C THR A 693 -42.41 -34.85 -2.48
N VAL A 694 -42.96 -35.55 -1.49
CA VAL A 694 -42.23 -36.17 -0.37
C VAL A 694 -42.16 -37.68 -0.62
N ALA A 695 -40.96 -38.26 -0.71
CA ALA A 695 -40.75 -39.68 -0.96
C ALA A 695 -40.29 -40.45 0.29
N ASP A 696 -40.80 -41.67 0.44
CA ASP A 696 -40.50 -42.62 1.53
C ASP A 696 -39.08 -43.24 1.38
N LEU A 697 -38.36 -43.44 2.49
CA LEU A 697 -36.90 -43.65 2.52
C LEU A 697 -36.49 -45.14 2.67
N GLY A 698 -35.77 -45.68 1.67
CA GLY A 698 -35.03 -46.95 1.76
C GLY A 698 -33.62 -46.83 2.39
N LYS A 699 -32.80 -47.89 2.35
CA LYS A 699 -31.40 -47.89 2.89
C LYS A 699 -30.48 -46.92 2.11
N ALA A 700 -29.92 -45.91 2.76
CA ALA A 700 -29.03 -44.89 2.16
C ALA A 700 -28.00 -44.33 3.17
N LEU A 701 -26.95 -43.66 2.68
CA LEU A 701 -26.07 -42.80 3.49
C LEU A 701 -26.67 -41.38 3.53
N VAL A 702 -26.56 -40.72 4.68
CA VAL A 702 -26.96 -39.32 4.84
C VAL A 702 -25.69 -38.51 5.12
N LEU A 703 -25.24 -37.76 4.12
CA LEU A 703 -24.07 -36.88 4.16
C LEU A 703 -24.54 -35.41 4.27
N THR A 704 -24.11 -34.69 5.31
CA THR A 704 -24.57 -33.32 5.56
C THR A 704 -23.40 -32.37 5.90
N PRO A 705 -23.10 -31.35 5.08
CA PRO A 705 -23.66 -31.08 3.75
C PRO A 705 -23.09 -32.01 2.65
N LYS A 706 -23.80 -32.15 1.51
CA LYS A 706 -23.32 -32.88 0.31
C LYS A 706 -22.31 -32.10 -0.55
N ALA A 707 -22.12 -30.83 -0.25
CA ALA A 707 -21.09 -29.99 -0.85
C ALA A 707 -20.41 -29.19 0.25
N LEU A 708 -19.09 -29.17 0.24
CA LEU A 708 -18.28 -28.49 1.22
C LEU A 708 -17.34 -27.51 0.53
N THR A 709 -17.41 -26.24 0.91
CA THR A 709 -16.45 -25.24 0.43
C THR A 709 -15.48 -24.91 1.55
N VAL A 710 -14.19 -25.15 1.35
CA VAL A 710 -13.12 -24.89 2.33
C VAL A 710 -12.23 -23.79 1.73
N ASP A 711 -11.79 -22.83 2.54
CA ASP A 711 -10.77 -21.90 2.07
C ASP A 711 -9.39 -22.52 2.31
N GLU A 712 -8.41 -22.19 1.48
CA GLU A 712 -7.03 -22.65 1.66
C GLU A 712 -6.50 -22.41 3.08
N GLY A 713 -5.66 -23.35 3.54
CA GLY A 713 -5.11 -23.35 4.90
C GLY A 713 -6.14 -23.53 6.03
N ARG A 714 -7.43 -23.72 5.73
CA ARG A 714 -8.50 -23.95 6.72
C ARG A 714 -9.02 -25.37 6.70
N SER A 715 -9.86 -25.67 7.68
CA SER A 715 -10.58 -26.94 7.77
C SER A 715 -12.07 -26.72 7.94
N LYS A 716 -12.87 -27.61 7.37
CA LYS A 716 -14.31 -27.72 7.67
C LYS A 716 -14.72 -29.17 7.76
N SER A 717 -15.87 -29.41 8.37
CA SER A 717 -16.37 -30.77 8.58
C SER A 717 -17.76 -30.95 7.99
N TYR A 718 -18.07 -32.19 7.63
CA TYR A 718 -19.41 -32.67 7.32
C TYR A 718 -19.71 -33.91 8.18
N THR A 719 -20.98 -34.28 8.28
CA THR A 719 -21.41 -35.45 9.05
C THR A 719 -21.93 -36.57 8.17
N VAL A 720 -21.78 -37.79 8.65
CA VAL A 720 -22.24 -39.04 8.03
C VAL A 720 -23.11 -39.80 9.03
N LYS A 721 -24.27 -40.29 8.58
CA LYS A 721 -25.08 -41.30 9.30
C LYS A 721 -25.77 -42.25 8.32
N LEU A 722 -26.35 -43.34 8.84
CA LEU A 722 -27.16 -44.27 8.05
C LEU A 722 -28.64 -43.86 8.08
N ALA A 723 -29.33 -43.97 6.94
CA ALA A 723 -30.75 -43.60 6.84
C ALA A 723 -31.70 -44.60 7.52
N THR A 724 -31.30 -45.87 7.65
CA THR A 724 -32.08 -46.92 8.31
C THR A 724 -31.20 -47.83 9.16
N GLN A 725 -31.77 -48.46 10.18
CA GLN A 725 -31.03 -49.37 11.06
C GLN A 725 -30.42 -50.55 10.27
N PRO A 726 -29.12 -50.87 10.43
CA PRO A 726 -28.49 -51.99 9.75
C PRO A 726 -29.08 -53.32 10.20
N SER A 727 -29.30 -54.22 9.24
CA SER A 727 -30.09 -55.44 9.44
C SER A 727 -29.26 -56.71 9.70
N GLY A 728 -27.93 -56.58 9.87
CA GLY A 728 -27.02 -57.75 9.89
C GLY A 728 -25.59 -57.50 10.34
N GLY A 729 -25.38 -56.71 11.40
CA GLY A 729 -24.05 -56.36 11.93
C GLY A 729 -23.67 -54.90 11.67
N ASP A 730 -22.45 -54.52 12.06
CA ASP A 730 -21.94 -53.15 11.92
C ASP A 730 -21.70 -52.79 10.45
N VAL A 731 -21.70 -51.48 10.16
CA VAL A 731 -21.43 -50.90 8.84
C VAL A 731 -20.18 -50.05 8.93
N THR A 732 -19.20 -50.31 8.09
CA THR A 732 -18.00 -49.48 7.91
C THR A 732 -18.17 -48.64 6.67
N VAL A 733 -17.98 -47.32 6.79
CA VAL A 733 -17.94 -46.36 5.67
C VAL A 733 -16.50 -45.94 5.45
N THR A 734 -15.98 -46.15 4.25
CA THR A 734 -14.63 -45.73 3.86
C THR A 734 -14.71 -44.48 2.98
N VAL A 735 -13.92 -43.46 3.33
CA VAL A 735 -13.75 -42.22 2.57
C VAL A 735 -12.54 -42.38 1.64
N SER A 736 -12.72 -42.06 0.37
CA SER A 736 -11.71 -42.15 -0.69
C SER A 736 -11.68 -40.86 -1.51
N GLY A 737 -10.61 -40.63 -2.30
CA GLY A 737 -10.39 -39.35 -3.00
C GLY A 737 -9.38 -38.41 -2.33
N THR A 738 -8.62 -38.90 -1.35
CA THR A 738 -7.68 -38.14 -0.51
C THR A 738 -6.23 -38.22 -1.03
N SER A 739 -6.05 -38.54 -2.31
CA SER A 739 -4.73 -38.74 -2.93
C SER A 739 -4.18 -37.49 -3.62
N SER A 740 -4.92 -36.38 -3.59
CA SER A 740 -4.40 -35.07 -4.03
C SER A 740 -3.50 -34.47 -2.95
N THR A 741 -2.62 -33.55 -3.35
CA THR A 741 -1.80 -32.75 -2.42
C THR A 741 -2.61 -31.72 -1.65
N ASP A 742 -3.85 -31.47 -2.09
CA ASP A 742 -4.58 -30.24 -1.76
C ASP A 742 -5.60 -30.46 -0.63
N VAL A 743 -5.96 -31.72 -0.32
CA VAL A 743 -6.81 -32.04 0.84
C VAL A 743 -6.36 -33.26 1.63
N THR A 744 -6.54 -33.16 2.94
CA THR A 744 -6.49 -34.32 3.85
C THR A 744 -7.82 -34.48 4.57
N VAL A 745 -8.18 -35.73 4.90
CA VAL A 745 -9.38 -36.03 5.70
C VAL A 745 -9.00 -36.70 7.00
N ASP A 746 -9.80 -36.41 8.02
CA ASP A 746 -9.71 -36.98 9.35
C ASP A 746 -11.13 -37.37 9.81
N THR A 747 -11.33 -38.66 10.07
CA THR A 747 -12.62 -39.23 10.52
C THR A 747 -12.71 -39.40 12.04
N ASP A 748 -11.65 -39.11 12.80
CA ASP A 748 -11.66 -39.15 14.25
C ASP A 748 -10.77 -38.04 14.86
N GLY A 749 -11.38 -37.02 15.46
CA GLY A 749 -10.62 -35.88 16.00
C GLY A 749 -9.88 -36.17 17.32
N VAL A 750 -9.57 -37.43 17.65
CA VAL A 750 -9.07 -37.85 18.97
C VAL A 750 -7.79 -38.67 18.87
N GLU A 751 -7.64 -39.54 17.87
CA GLU A 751 -6.40 -40.29 17.60
C GLU A 751 -5.49 -39.50 16.65
N SER A 752 -4.17 -39.57 16.85
CA SER A 752 -3.24 -38.85 15.98
C SER A 752 -3.01 -39.63 14.68
N GLY A 753 -3.35 -39.02 13.55
CA GLY A 753 -3.20 -39.61 12.21
C GLY A 753 -4.35 -39.13 11.33
N ASN A 754 -4.22 -39.19 10.01
CA ASN A 754 -5.34 -38.92 9.11
C ASN A 754 -6.10 -40.24 8.87
N GLN A 755 -7.26 -40.42 9.51
CA GLN A 755 -8.11 -41.60 9.32
C GLN A 755 -9.16 -41.36 8.23
N ASN A 756 -9.59 -42.45 7.58
CA ASN A 756 -10.53 -42.40 6.46
C ASN A 756 -11.69 -43.40 6.59
N THR A 757 -12.01 -43.86 7.80
CA THR A 757 -13.09 -44.85 8.00
C THR A 757 -13.96 -44.52 9.21
N LEU A 758 -15.28 -44.66 9.04
CA LEU A 758 -16.29 -44.53 10.09
C LEU A 758 -16.95 -45.89 10.36
N THR A 759 -17.37 -46.17 11.60
CA THR A 759 -18.06 -47.42 11.96
C THR A 759 -19.39 -47.15 12.65
N PHE A 760 -20.47 -47.74 12.12
CA PHE A 760 -21.84 -47.59 12.60
C PHE A 760 -22.38 -48.92 13.10
N THR A 761 -22.89 -48.95 14.33
CA THR A 761 -23.48 -50.14 14.96
C THR A 761 -25.00 -50.08 14.95
N SER A 762 -25.68 -51.17 15.30
CA SER A 762 -27.14 -51.15 15.49
C SER A 762 -27.62 -50.16 16.57
N ALA A 763 -26.73 -49.67 17.44
CA ALA A 763 -27.02 -48.67 18.47
C ALA A 763 -26.62 -47.23 18.07
N THR A 764 -25.73 -47.07 17.10
CA THR A 764 -25.14 -45.76 16.72
C THR A 764 -25.38 -45.39 15.25
N TRP A 765 -26.15 -46.18 14.50
CA TRP A 765 -26.39 -45.99 13.07
C TRP A 765 -27.01 -44.64 12.71
N ASN A 766 -27.84 -44.07 13.58
CA ASN A 766 -28.49 -42.78 13.41
C ASN A 766 -27.74 -41.63 14.09
N SER A 767 -26.64 -41.90 14.78
CA SER A 767 -25.78 -40.88 15.36
C SER A 767 -24.86 -40.33 14.28
N GLU A 768 -24.84 -39.00 14.15
CA GLU A 768 -23.96 -38.29 13.22
C GLU A 768 -22.50 -38.45 13.64
N GLN A 769 -21.65 -38.89 12.72
CA GLN A 769 -20.20 -38.95 12.89
C GLN A 769 -19.53 -37.94 11.97
N THR A 770 -18.52 -37.26 12.47
CA THR A 770 -17.88 -36.12 11.79
C THR A 770 -16.72 -36.58 10.92
N VAL A 771 -16.61 -36.02 9.73
CA VAL A 771 -15.40 -36.06 8.89
C VAL A 771 -14.89 -34.63 8.73
N THR A 772 -13.64 -34.39 9.09
CA THR A 772 -12.97 -33.11 8.93
C THR A 772 -12.11 -33.14 7.68
N VAL A 773 -12.23 -32.12 6.83
CA VAL A 773 -11.46 -31.90 5.62
C VAL A 773 -10.57 -30.68 5.85
N THR A 774 -9.27 -30.83 5.60
CA THR A 774 -8.28 -29.75 5.69
C THR A 774 -7.74 -29.47 4.30
N ALA A 775 -7.82 -28.21 3.85
CA ALA A 775 -7.23 -27.76 2.59
C ALA A 775 -5.77 -27.34 2.81
N ALA A 776 -4.89 -27.67 1.85
CA ALA A 776 -3.54 -27.14 1.80
C ALA A 776 -3.58 -25.61 1.55
N GLN A 777 -2.48 -24.93 1.85
CA GLN A 777 -2.27 -23.54 1.48
C GLN A 777 -1.23 -23.51 0.37
N ASP A 778 -1.53 -22.86 -0.74
CA ASP A 778 -0.52 -22.48 -1.72
C ASP A 778 -0.62 -20.99 -2.08
N THR A 779 -0.13 -20.61 -3.26
CA THR A 779 0.08 -19.21 -3.66
C THR A 779 -0.43 -18.89 -5.06
N ASP A 780 -1.19 -19.82 -5.66
CA ASP A 780 -1.71 -19.60 -6.99
C ASP A 780 -2.99 -18.74 -6.98
N GLN A 781 -3.86 -18.82 -7.99
CA GLN A 781 -5.11 -18.04 -8.01
C GLN A 781 -6.29 -18.93 -8.46
N ALA A 782 -6.12 -20.24 -8.43
CA ALA A 782 -7.02 -21.23 -8.98
C ALA A 782 -7.78 -21.92 -7.85
N ASP A 783 -9.11 -21.89 -7.94
CA ASP A 783 -9.90 -22.74 -7.04
C ASP A 783 -9.67 -24.21 -7.42
N ASP A 784 -9.33 -25.03 -6.43
CA ASP A 784 -9.24 -26.46 -6.60
C ASP A 784 -10.57 -27.16 -6.32
N SER A 785 -10.70 -28.38 -6.86
CA SER A 785 -11.87 -29.21 -6.61
C SER A 785 -11.50 -30.68 -6.45
N VAL A 786 -12.11 -31.31 -5.45
CA VAL A 786 -11.92 -32.73 -5.13
C VAL A 786 -13.25 -33.36 -4.78
N THR A 787 -13.44 -34.62 -5.19
CA THR A 787 -14.64 -35.40 -4.84
C THR A 787 -14.26 -36.47 -3.83
N LEU A 788 -14.88 -36.42 -2.64
CA LEU A 788 -14.69 -37.41 -1.59
C LEU A 788 -15.79 -38.48 -1.68
N SER A 789 -15.40 -39.70 -2.06
CA SER A 789 -16.33 -40.82 -2.25
C SER A 789 -16.44 -41.70 -1.01
N HIS A 790 -17.67 -41.98 -0.60
CA HIS A 790 -18.01 -42.79 0.58
C HIS A 790 -18.58 -44.13 0.15
N ALA A 791 -17.92 -45.22 0.55
CA ALA A 791 -18.41 -46.58 0.28
C ALA A 791 -18.75 -47.30 1.59
N ALA A 792 -20.01 -47.73 1.73
CA ALA A 792 -20.46 -48.50 2.89
C ALA A 792 -20.34 -50.01 2.68
N SER A 793 -19.95 -50.73 3.73
CA SER A 793 -19.85 -52.19 3.75
C SER A 793 -20.29 -52.75 5.11
N GLY A 794 -20.93 -53.93 5.13
CA GLY A 794 -21.55 -54.51 6.33
C GLY A 794 -23.03 -54.12 6.50
N GLY A 795 -23.73 -54.71 7.48
CA GLY A 795 -25.09 -54.34 7.89
C GLY A 795 -26.21 -54.34 6.82
N GLY A 796 -25.94 -54.89 5.63
CA GLY A 796 -26.83 -54.83 4.46
C GLY A 796 -26.73 -53.53 3.64
N TYR A 797 -25.59 -52.83 3.73
CA TYR A 797 -25.25 -51.58 3.03
C TYR A 797 -24.18 -51.75 1.92
N ASN A 798 -23.81 -52.99 1.56
CA ASN A 798 -22.69 -53.36 0.67
C ASN A 798 -22.70 -52.79 -0.76
N SER A 799 -23.69 -51.99 -1.13
CA SER A 799 -23.82 -51.35 -2.45
C SER A 799 -24.23 -49.89 -2.35
N VAL A 800 -24.18 -49.32 -1.14
CA VAL A 800 -24.52 -47.93 -0.88
C VAL A 800 -23.25 -47.09 -0.94
N THR A 801 -23.24 -46.17 -1.89
CA THR A 801 -22.19 -45.16 -2.05
C THR A 801 -22.82 -43.78 -2.11
N ASP A 802 -22.09 -42.76 -1.67
CA ASP A 802 -22.50 -41.36 -1.82
C ASP A 802 -21.25 -40.46 -1.82
N ASP A 803 -21.33 -39.29 -2.42
CA ASP A 803 -20.18 -38.42 -2.65
C ASP A 803 -20.36 -37.05 -1.98
N VAL A 804 -19.25 -36.44 -1.54
CA VAL A 804 -19.18 -35.03 -1.16
C VAL A 804 -18.29 -34.30 -2.15
N ALA A 805 -18.84 -33.29 -2.82
CA ALA A 805 -18.05 -32.37 -3.61
C ALA A 805 -17.36 -31.36 -2.69
N VAL A 806 -16.04 -31.24 -2.78
CA VAL A 806 -15.25 -30.26 -2.05
C VAL A 806 -14.68 -29.25 -3.03
N THR A 807 -14.97 -27.98 -2.79
CA THR A 807 -14.37 -26.84 -3.50
C THR A 807 -13.41 -26.15 -2.54
N ILE A 808 -12.19 -25.90 -3.00
CA ILE A 808 -11.18 -25.14 -2.26
C ILE A 808 -11.18 -23.75 -2.86
N ASN A 809 -11.57 -22.76 -2.05
CA ASN A 809 -11.50 -21.37 -2.48
C ASN A 809 -10.08 -20.87 -2.27
N ASP A 810 -9.50 -20.38 -3.36
CA ASP A 810 -8.22 -19.70 -3.35
C ASP A 810 -8.37 -18.33 -2.65
N ASP A 811 -7.56 -18.08 -1.64
CA ASP A 811 -7.61 -16.83 -0.86
C ASP A 811 -6.70 -15.72 -1.43
N ASP A 812 -6.05 -15.96 -2.57
CA ASP A 812 -5.12 -15.08 -3.28
C ASP A 812 -5.71 -14.45 -4.57
N LYS A 813 -6.89 -14.90 -5.02
CA LYS A 813 -7.60 -14.40 -6.23
C LYS A 813 -7.79 -12.89 -6.34
N ASN A 814 -7.92 -12.20 -5.21
CA ASN A 814 -8.12 -10.74 -5.17
C ASN A 814 -6.91 -9.99 -4.63
N LYS A 815 -5.80 -10.69 -4.36
CA LYS A 815 -4.58 -10.09 -3.83
C LYS A 815 -3.67 -9.63 -4.97
N ASN A 816 -3.15 -8.41 -4.86
CA ASN A 816 -2.06 -7.96 -5.71
C ASN A 816 -0.77 -8.76 -5.41
N ILE A 817 0.25 -8.68 -6.26
CA ILE A 817 1.45 -9.52 -6.07
C ILE A 817 2.17 -9.22 -4.74
N CYS A 818 2.11 -7.97 -4.27
CA CYS A 818 2.73 -7.57 -3.01
C CYS A 818 2.05 -8.22 -1.80
N GLU A 819 0.72 -8.36 -1.85
CA GLU A 819 -0.08 -9.04 -0.84
C GLU A 819 0.12 -10.56 -0.89
N ARG A 820 0.17 -11.16 -2.08
CA ARG A 820 0.45 -12.60 -2.25
C ARG A 820 1.79 -13.01 -1.64
N TYR A 821 2.83 -12.21 -1.86
CA TYR A 821 4.14 -12.46 -1.26
C TYR A 821 4.28 -11.96 0.19
N SER A 822 3.25 -11.29 0.74
CA SER A 822 3.28 -10.67 2.07
C SER A 822 4.47 -9.71 2.25
N VAL A 823 4.71 -8.87 1.23
CA VAL A 823 5.84 -7.91 1.18
C VAL A 823 5.41 -6.45 1.05
N LEU A 824 4.11 -6.18 1.13
CA LEU A 824 3.57 -4.83 1.25
C LEU A 824 3.73 -4.36 2.70
N SER A 825 4.26 -3.15 2.90
CA SER A 825 4.32 -2.53 4.23
C SER A 825 2.91 -2.18 4.75
N ASP A 826 2.76 -2.10 6.07
CA ASP A 826 1.47 -1.81 6.72
C ASP A 826 0.82 -0.48 6.27
N ASP A 827 1.65 0.50 5.89
CA ASP A 827 1.19 1.79 5.36
C ASP A 827 0.89 1.77 3.85
N GLY A 828 1.15 0.66 3.17
CA GLY A 828 0.94 0.47 1.73
C GLY A 828 1.91 1.24 0.84
N ILE A 829 2.99 1.77 1.39
CA ILE A 829 3.89 2.67 0.67
C ILE A 829 5.09 1.91 0.05
N LEU A 830 5.51 0.76 0.61
CA LEU A 830 6.64 -0.06 0.13
C LEU A 830 6.16 -1.45 -0.25
N CYS A 831 6.57 -1.91 -1.43
CA CYS A 831 6.46 -3.30 -1.85
C CYS A 831 7.85 -3.84 -2.20
N ASN A 832 8.31 -4.84 -1.44
CA ASN A 832 9.63 -5.44 -1.62
C ASN A 832 9.58 -6.85 -2.23
N LEU A 833 9.65 -6.94 -3.54
CA LEU A 833 9.70 -8.19 -4.31
C LEU A 833 11.13 -8.56 -4.72
N GLU A 834 12.16 -8.02 -4.07
CA GLU A 834 13.56 -8.33 -4.36
C GLU A 834 13.82 -9.84 -4.24
N ARG A 835 14.47 -10.42 -5.25
CA ARG A 835 14.95 -11.82 -5.27
C ARG A 835 13.88 -12.87 -4.95
N LYS A 836 12.66 -12.65 -5.44
CA LYS A 836 11.54 -13.61 -5.28
C LYS A 836 11.47 -14.65 -6.39
N GLY A 837 12.37 -14.58 -7.38
CA GLY A 837 12.40 -15.51 -8.51
C GLY A 837 11.25 -15.28 -9.49
N ILE A 838 10.70 -14.07 -9.52
CA ILE A 838 9.56 -13.73 -10.38
C ILE A 838 10.02 -13.75 -11.84
N THR A 839 9.30 -14.48 -12.68
CA THR A 839 9.63 -14.66 -14.10
C THR A 839 8.74 -13.84 -15.04
N SER A 840 7.55 -13.46 -14.57
CA SER A 840 6.58 -12.66 -15.33
C SER A 840 5.66 -11.89 -14.39
N LEU A 841 5.18 -10.74 -14.86
CA LEU A 841 4.15 -9.93 -14.20
C LEU A 841 2.90 -9.83 -15.07
N ARG A 842 1.75 -9.62 -14.44
CA ARG A 842 0.44 -9.35 -15.06
C ARG A 842 0.08 -7.89 -14.84
N SER A 843 -0.65 -7.27 -15.75
CA SER A 843 -1.10 -5.86 -15.65
C SER A 843 -1.76 -5.51 -14.31
N SER A 844 -2.48 -6.45 -13.69
CA SER A 844 -3.15 -6.24 -12.41
C SER A 844 -2.27 -6.45 -11.17
N ASP A 845 -1.00 -6.81 -11.32
CA ASP A 845 -0.16 -7.23 -10.18
C ASP A 845 0.10 -6.09 -9.17
N PHE A 846 -0.05 -4.82 -9.57
CA PHE A 846 0.06 -3.66 -8.68
C PHE A 846 -1.24 -2.85 -8.58
N ALA A 847 -2.36 -3.40 -9.07
CA ALA A 847 -3.65 -2.73 -9.04
C ALA A 847 -4.07 -2.38 -7.61
N GLY A 848 -4.57 -1.16 -7.41
CA GLY A 848 -5.05 -0.67 -6.11
C GLY A 848 -3.97 -0.15 -5.16
N LEU A 849 -2.68 -0.22 -5.52
CA LEU A 849 -1.56 0.25 -4.70
C LEU A 849 -1.28 1.76 -4.86
N SER A 850 -2.31 2.62 -4.80
CA SER A 850 -2.18 4.05 -5.11
C SER A 850 -1.28 4.85 -4.17
N ASN A 851 -0.97 4.32 -2.97
CA ASN A 851 -0.08 4.95 -1.99
C ASN A 851 1.40 4.54 -2.16
N LEU A 852 1.69 3.60 -3.06
CA LEU A 852 3.02 3.04 -3.25
C LEU A 852 4.01 4.13 -3.69
N GLN A 853 5.11 4.25 -2.97
CA GLN A 853 6.23 5.16 -3.30
C GLN A 853 7.53 4.38 -3.60
N HIS A 854 7.68 3.15 -3.10
CA HIS A 854 8.86 2.33 -3.32
C HIS A 854 8.45 0.94 -3.81
N LEU A 855 8.92 0.59 -5.01
CA LEU A 855 8.69 -0.72 -5.60
C LEU A 855 10.04 -1.35 -5.96
N TYR A 856 10.35 -2.47 -5.30
CA TYR A 856 11.59 -3.21 -5.52
C TYR A 856 11.29 -4.51 -6.25
N LEU A 857 11.70 -4.61 -7.50
CA LEU A 857 11.59 -5.79 -8.36
C LEU A 857 12.98 -6.32 -8.75
N ASP A 858 14.04 -5.85 -8.11
CA ASP A 858 15.40 -6.20 -8.46
C ASP A 858 15.81 -7.63 -8.08
N GLY A 859 16.77 -8.18 -8.83
CA GLY A 859 17.26 -9.54 -8.60
C GLY A 859 16.25 -10.64 -8.92
N ASN A 860 15.31 -10.38 -9.83
CA ASN A 860 14.34 -11.35 -10.34
C ASN A 860 14.72 -11.82 -11.77
N ASN A 861 13.85 -12.61 -12.39
CA ASN A 861 14.07 -13.22 -13.70
C ASN A 861 13.10 -12.64 -14.74
N LEU A 862 12.75 -11.35 -14.64
CA LEU A 862 11.81 -10.70 -15.55
C LEU A 862 12.44 -10.52 -16.92
N SER A 863 11.80 -11.05 -17.96
CA SER A 863 12.26 -10.92 -19.36
C SER A 863 11.51 -9.84 -20.16
N SER A 864 10.33 -9.45 -19.69
CA SER A 864 9.47 -8.40 -20.26
C SER A 864 8.58 -7.80 -19.18
N LEU A 865 8.04 -6.60 -19.45
CA LEU A 865 7.02 -5.94 -18.64
C LEU A 865 5.73 -5.77 -19.46
N PRO A 866 4.54 -5.95 -18.87
CA PRO A 866 3.29 -5.44 -19.45
C PRO A 866 3.34 -3.92 -19.60
N GLU A 867 2.65 -3.38 -20.60
CA GLU A 867 2.62 -1.94 -20.93
C GLU A 867 1.99 -1.10 -19.82
N ASP A 868 0.90 -1.59 -19.23
CA ASP A 868 0.08 -0.94 -18.20
C ASP A 868 0.43 -1.38 -16.77
N ILE A 869 1.60 -1.98 -16.56
CA ILE A 869 1.95 -2.62 -15.28
C ILE A 869 2.02 -1.64 -14.11
N PHE A 870 2.40 -0.38 -14.35
CA PHE A 870 2.55 0.65 -13.31
C PHE A 870 1.37 1.64 -13.27
N ASP A 871 0.29 1.35 -13.99
CA ASP A 871 -0.91 2.18 -14.01
C ASP A 871 -1.49 2.34 -12.61
N GLY A 872 -1.87 3.58 -12.28
CA GLY A 872 -2.47 3.89 -10.98
C GLY A 872 -1.49 3.99 -9.81
N LEU A 873 -0.18 4.13 -10.08
CA LEU A 873 0.87 4.37 -9.09
C LEU A 873 1.40 5.84 -9.10
N PRO A 874 0.55 6.87 -8.95
CA PRO A 874 0.94 8.27 -9.15
C PRO A 874 1.94 8.79 -8.12
N ASN A 875 2.10 8.08 -6.99
CA ASN A 875 3.01 8.45 -5.90
C ASN A 875 4.37 7.73 -5.97
N LEU A 876 4.58 6.87 -6.97
CA LEU A 876 5.81 6.09 -7.07
C LEU A 876 7.02 7.02 -7.17
N TRP A 877 8.01 6.82 -6.29
CA TRP A 877 9.22 7.64 -6.18
C TRP A 877 10.48 6.84 -6.53
N ASP A 878 10.60 5.61 -6.01
CA ASP A 878 11.70 4.70 -6.31
C ASP A 878 11.17 3.44 -7.01
N LEU A 879 11.69 3.17 -8.21
CA LEU A 879 11.42 1.94 -8.96
C LEU A 879 12.74 1.22 -9.26
N TYR A 880 12.88 0.01 -8.72
CA TYR A 880 14.04 -0.85 -8.97
C TYR A 880 13.66 -2.04 -9.85
N LEU A 881 14.23 -2.05 -11.05
CA LEU A 881 14.11 -3.12 -12.05
C LEU A 881 15.48 -3.69 -12.42
N ASN A 882 16.54 -3.31 -11.68
CA ASN A 882 17.91 -3.76 -11.93
C ASN A 882 18.09 -5.26 -11.66
N ASP A 883 19.18 -5.83 -12.18
CA ASP A 883 19.54 -7.25 -12.01
C ASP A 883 18.37 -8.18 -12.42
N ASN A 884 17.79 -7.93 -13.60
CA ASN A 884 16.75 -8.73 -14.26
C ASN A 884 17.20 -9.13 -15.69
N ASP A 885 16.30 -9.73 -16.47
CA ASP A 885 16.57 -10.22 -17.84
C ASP A 885 15.87 -9.39 -18.93
N LEU A 886 15.49 -8.14 -18.66
CA LEU A 886 14.69 -7.31 -19.58
C LEU A 886 15.45 -7.02 -20.88
N VAL A 887 14.83 -7.31 -22.02
CA VAL A 887 15.44 -7.12 -23.36
C VAL A 887 14.98 -5.82 -24.04
N SER A 888 13.79 -5.35 -23.69
CA SER A 888 13.16 -4.12 -24.16
C SER A 888 12.20 -3.58 -23.09
N LEU A 889 11.83 -2.32 -23.22
CA LEU A 889 10.76 -1.68 -22.45
C LEU A 889 9.61 -1.33 -23.39
N PRO A 890 8.33 -1.53 -23.00
CA PRO A 890 7.20 -0.94 -23.71
C PRO A 890 7.30 0.59 -23.75
N GLU A 891 6.74 1.21 -24.78
CA GLU A 891 6.84 2.66 -25.04
C GLU A 891 6.27 3.48 -23.88
N ASP A 892 5.05 3.17 -23.45
CA ASP A 892 4.32 3.95 -22.43
C ASP A 892 4.42 3.32 -21.02
N VAL A 893 5.42 2.46 -20.77
CA VAL A 893 5.46 1.65 -19.53
C VAL A 893 5.56 2.47 -18.25
N PHE A 894 6.07 3.71 -18.33
CA PHE A 894 6.22 4.60 -17.18
C PHE A 894 5.21 5.75 -17.18
N ASP A 895 4.17 5.67 -18.00
CA ASP A 895 3.13 6.70 -18.08
C ASP A 895 2.46 6.95 -16.72
N GLY A 896 2.17 8.22 -16.45
CA GLY A 896 1.53 8.64 -15.21
C GLY A 896 2.44 8.65 -13.97
N LEU A 897 3.69 8.16 -14.04
CA LEU A 897 4.66 8.15 -12.94
C LEU A 897 5.34 9.52 -12.71
N SER A 898 4.55 10.60 -12.74
CA SER A 898 5.04 11.98 -12.69
C SER A 898 5.83 12.35 -11.43
N ASN A 899 5.71 11.59 -10.34
CA ASN A 899 6.46 11.77 -9.10
C ASN A 899 7.75 10.93 -9.03
N LEU A 900 8.03 10.08 -10.02
CA LEU A 900 9.18 9.17 -9.98
C LEU A 900 10.47 9.98 -9.87
N GLY A 901 11.22 9.71 -8.80
CA GLY A 901 12.49 10.37 -8.50
C GLY A 901 13.70 9.53 -8.86
N LYS A 902 13.56 8.21 -8.89
CA LYS A 902 14.65 7.27 -9.15
C LYS A 902 14.18 6.05 -9.91
N LEU A 903 14.89 5.77 -11.00
CA LEU A 903 14.69 4.59 -11.83
C LEU A 903 16.02 3.84 -11.97
N ARG A 904 16.00 2.55 -11.62
CA ARG A 904 17.15 1.64 -11.74
C ARG A 904 16.84 0.55 -12.74
N LEU A 905 17.61 0.49 -13.82
CA LEU A 905 17.50 -0.47 -14.91
C LEU A 905 18.84 -1.15 -15.19
N GLU A 906 19.85 -0.96 -14.33
CA GLU A 906 21.18 -1.51 -14.52
C GLU A 906 21.20 -3.05 -14.47
N ASN A 907 22.18 -3.66 -15.13
CA ASN A 907 22.33 -5.12 -15.22
C ASN A 907 21.08 -5.81 -15.79
N ASN A 908 20.55 -5.28 -16.89
CA ASN A 908 19.53 -5.91 -17.72
C ASN A 908 20.13 -6.29 -19.09
N LYS A 909 19.28 -6.60 -20.07
CA LYS A 909 19.67 -6.97 -21.43
C LYS A 909 19.11 -6.01 -22.48
N LEU A 910 18.80 -4.76 -22.09
CA LEU A 910 18.16 -3.78 -22.96
C LEU A 910 19.02 -3.51 -24.20
N THR A 911 18.44 -3.67 -25.38
CA THR A 911 19.16 -3.52 -26.66
C THR A 911 18.88 -2.17 -27.35
N SER A 912 17.73 -1.57 -27.04
CA SER A 912 17.29 -0.25 -27.52
C SER A 912 16.33 0.37 -26.52
N LEU A 913 16.08 1.68 -26.69
CA LEU A 913 15.04 2.45 -26.01
C LEU A 913 14.16 3.10 -27.09
N SER A 914 12.86 3.25 -26.84
CA SER A 914 12.02 4.15 -27.64
C SER A 914 12.31 5.60 -27.28
N GLU A 915 11.95 6.52 -28.18
CA GLU A 915 12.14 7.96 -28.02
C GLU A 915 11.38 8.47 -26.79
N ASP A 916 10.12 8.06 -26.64
CA ASP A 916 9.21 8.61 -25.63
C ASP A 916 9.19 7.80 -24.31
N VAL A 917 10.09 6.82 -24.12
CA VAL A 917 10.01 5.87 -22.99
C VAL A 917 10.08 6.53 -21.60
N PHE A 918 10.68 7.72 -21.50
CA PHE A 918 10.81 8.46 -20.25
C PHE A 918 9.94 9.72 -20.20
N ASP A 919 8.98 9.84 -21.10
CA ASP A 919 8.08 10.98 -21.16
C ASP A 919 7.27 11.12 -19.86
N GLY A 920 7.01 12.38 -19.49
CA GLY A 920 6.25 12.70 -18.27
C GLY A 920 7.03 12.54 -16.95
N LEU A 921 8.23 11.95 -16.95
CA LEU A 921 9.07 11.74 -15.74
C LEU A 921 9.79 13.03 -15.27
N SER A 922 9.08 14.16 -15.25
CA SER A 922 9.61 15.50 -14.94
C SER A 922 10.21 15.68 -13.54
N ASN A 923 10.00 14.73 -12.62
CA ASN A 923 10.61 14.71 -11.29
C ASN A 923 11.83 13.80 -11.15
N LEU A 924 12.20 13.07 -12.20
CA LEU A 924 13.28 12.10 -12.17
C LEU A 924 14.61 12.78 -11.85
N ARG A 925 15.34 12.23 -10.87
CA ARG A 925 16.63 12.74 -10.38
C ARG A 925 17.77 11.76 -10.65
N SER A 926 17.46 10.49 -10.80
CA SER A 926 18.45 9.43 -10.96
C SER A 926 17.94 8.40 -11.95
N LEU A 927 18.67 8.24 -13.05
CA LEU A 927 18.45 7.21 -14.06
C LEU A 927 19.72 6.38 -14.21
N ASP A 928 19.59 5.07 -14.09
CA ASP A 928 20.70 4.14 -14.20
C ASP A 928 20.40 3.06 -15.23
N LEU A 929 21.18 3.05 -16.29
CA LEU A 929 21.10 2.14 -17.43
C LEU A 929 22.41 1.35 -17.58
N GLU A 930 23.26 1.33 -16.55
CA GLU A 930 24.57 0.69 -16.61
C GLU A 930 24.47 -0.81 -16.90
N ASN A 931 25.44 -1.36 -17.64
CA ASN A 931 25.53 -2.80 -17.89
C ASN A 931 24.27 -3.35 -18.58
N ASN A 932 23.87 -2.67 -19.66
CA ASN A 932 22.87 -3.14 -20.62
C ASN A 932 23.57 -3.44 -21.96
N LYS A 933 22.81 -3.55 -23.05
CA LYS A 933 23.32 -3.85 -24.39
C LYS A 933 22.97 -2.76 -25.41
N LEU A 934 22.76 -1.54 -24.94
CA LEU A 934 22.38 -0.41 -25.79
C LEU A 934 23.48 -0.13 -26.80
N THR A 935 23.11 -0.02 -28.07
CA THR A 935 24.04 0.24 -29.17
C THR A 935 23.97 1.67 -29.69
N ASN A 936 22.79 2.29 -29.60
CA ASN A 936 22.52 3.68 -29.92
C ASN A 936 21.46 4.23 -28.95
N LEU A 937 21.34 5.56 -28.89
CA LEU A 937 20.28 6.27 -28.16
C LEU A 937 19.45 7.08 -29.16
N PRO A 938 18.10 7.11 -29.03
CA PRO A 938 17.25 8.09 -29.72
C PRO A 938 17.64 9.51 -29.33
N GLU A 939 17.43 10.49 -30.22
CA GLU A 939 17.90 11.88 -30.01
C GLU A 939 17.21 12.56 -28.81
N GLU A 940 15.90 12.38 -28.67
CA GLU A 940 15.07 13.05 -27.66
C GLU A 940 14.76 12.18 -26.43
N VAL A 941 15.46 11.04 -26.24
CA VAL A 941 15.11 10.06 -25.19
C VAL A 941 15.19 10.59 -23.75
N PHE A 942 15.89 11.70 -23.51
CA PHE A 942 16.00 12.32 -22.18
C PHE A 942 15.29 13.67 -22.08
N ASP A 943 14.46 13.99 -23.06
CA ASP A 943 13.72 15.25 -23.08
C ASP A 943 12.78 15.37 -21.87
N GLY A 944 12.62 16.61 -21.39
CA GLY A 944 11.80 16.90 -20.22
C GLY A 944 12.38 16.49 -18.85
N LEU A 945 13.48 15.73 -18.79
CA LEU A 945 14.14 15.29 -17.54
C LEU A 945 14.97 16.39 -16.85
N SER A 946 14.44 17.61 -16.79
CA SER A 946 15.11 18.83 -16.31
C SER A 946 15.62 18.78 -14.85
N LYS A 947 15.14 17.83 -14.03
CA LYS A 947 15.57 17.61 -12.63
C LYS A 947 16.59 16.49 -12.48
N LEU A 948 16.98 15.83 -13.56
CA LEU A 948 17.93 14.71 -13.55
C LEU A 948 19.28 15.19 -13.02
N ARG A 949 19.84 14.45 -12.06
CA ARG A 949 21.13 14.76 -11.42
C ARG A 949 22.18 13.68 -11.68
N TYR A 950 21.72 12.45 -11.84
CA TYR A 950 22.55 11.27 -12.04
C TYR A 950 22.07 10.54 -13.27
N LEU A 951 22.96 10.37 -14.25
CA LEU A 951 22.73 9.58 -15.45
C LEU A 951 23.92 8.63 -15.66
N ASN A 952 23.65 7.33 -15.64
CA ASN A 952 24.67 6.31 -15.87
C ASN A 952 24.33 5.47 -17.11
N LEU A 953 25.17 5.63 -18.13
CA LEU A 953 25.13 4.91 -19.40
C LEU A 953 26.34 3.99 -19.57
N GLY A 954 27.09 3.74 -18.49
CA GLY A 954 28.30 2.95 -18.52
C GLY A 954 28.05 1.48 -18.88
N LEU A 955 29.10 0.74 -19.26
CA LEU A 955 29.02 -0.69 -19.56
C LEU A 955 27.92 -1.04 -20.61
N ASN A 956 27.74 -0.19 -21.62
CA ASN A 956 26.90 -0.46 -22.77
C ASN A 956 27.76 -0.65 -24.03
N ASN A 957 27.14 -0.73 -25.21
CA ASN A 957 27.81 -0.90 -26.49
C ASN A 957 27.66 0.34 -27.39
N LEU A 958 27.56 1.53 -26.79
CA LEU A 958 27.34 2.77 -27.54
C LEU A 958 28.57 3.09 -28.40
N SER A 959 28.38 3.20 -29.72
CA SER A 959 29.46 3.59 -30.65
C SER A 959 29.54 5.09 -30.91
N SER A 960 28.44 5.81 -30.70
CA SER A 960 28.29 7.25 -30.89
C SER A 960 27.19 7.80 -29.98
N LEU A 961 27.16 9.13 -29.81
CA LEU A 961 26.09 9.86 -29.15
C LEU A 961 25.40 10.79 -30.16
N PRO A 962 24.07 10.96 -30.10
CA PRO A 962 23.39 12.06 -30.80
C PRO A 962 23.90 13.42 -30.33
N GLU A 963 23.78 14.45 -31.17
CA GLU A 963 24.33 15.79 -30.91
C GLU A 963 23.66 16.45 -29.70
N ASN A 964 22.33 16.39 -29.62
CA ASN A 964 21.52 17.08 -28.61
C ASN A 964 21.06 16.16 -27.46
N ILE A 965 21.71 15.00 -27.28
CA ILE A 965 21.21 13.94 -26.38
C ILE A 965 21.08 14.37 -24.91
N PHE A 966 21.80 15.41 -24.48
CA PHE A 966 21.77 15.89 -23.10
C PHE A 966 21.13 17.27 -22.95
N ASP A 967 20.43 17.75 -23.99
CA ASP A 967 19.74 19.03 -23.97
C ASP A 967 18.72 19.09 -22.83
N GLY A 968 18.59 20.27 -22.22
CA GLY A 968 17.66 20.49 -21.11
C GLY A 968 18.06 19.85 -19.76
N LEU A 969 19.08 19.00 -19.70
CA LEU A 969 19.58 18.35 -18.47
C LEU A 969 20.41 19.28 -17.57
N SER A 970 19.98 20.53 -17.42
CA SER A 970 20.69 21.58 -16.68
C SER A 970 20.94 21.27 -15.19
N SER A 971 20.21 20.32 -14.60
CA SER A 971 20.41 19.86 -13.21
C SER A 971 21.45 18.74 -13.06
N LEU A 972 21.97 18.20 -14.16
CA LEU A 972 22.84 17.02 -14.17
C LEU A 972 24.14 17.32 -13.43
N ARG A 973 24.59 16.36 -12.60
CA ARG A 973 25.79 16.47 -11.76
C ARG A 973 26.77 15.35 -12.02
N TRP A 974 26.27 14.15 -12.30
CA TRP A 974 27.07 12.96 -12.53
C TRP A 974 26.66 12.31 -13.85
N LEU A 975 27.61 12.27 -14.79
CA LEU A 975 27.44 11.62 -16.08
C LEU A 975 28.51 10.54 -16.28
N TYR A 976 28.04 9.31 -16.48
CA TYR A 976 28.90 8.14 -16.72
C TYR A 976 28.69 7.62 -18.14
N LEU A 977 29.77 7.59 -18.91
CA LEU A 977 29.84 7.07 -20.26
C LEU A 977 30.91 5.97 -20.38
N ASN A 978 31.43 5.45 -19.26
CA ASN A 978 32.53 4.50 -19.25
C ASN A 978 32.21 3.15 -19.88
N LYS A 979 33.25 2.47 -20.39
CA LYS A 979 33.18 1.11 -20.93
C LYS A 979 32.08 1.01 -22.00
N ASN A 980 32.10 1.95 -22.92
CA ASN A 980 31.36 1.94 -24.17
C ASN A 980 32.36 1.84 -25.33
N ASP A 981 31.84 1.94 -26.55
CA ASP A 981 32.61 1.83 -27.78
C ASP A 981 32.77 3.19 -28.51
N LEU A 982 32.61 4.31 -27.79
CA LEU A 982 32.61 5.65 -28.36
C LEU A 982 33.94 5.97 -29.06
N SER A 983 33.90 6.24 -30.36
CA SER A 983 35.09 6.61 -31.15
C SER A 983 35.31 8.12 -31.28
N SER A 984 34.25 8.91 -31.11
CA SER A 984 34.24 10.37 -31.18
C SER A 984 33.10 10.92 -30.31
N LEU A 985 33.14 12.22 -30.03
CA LEU A 985 32.08 12.98 -29.38
C LEU A 985 31.61 14.10 -30.33
N PRO A 986 30.29 14.39 -30.43
CA PRO A 986 29.80 15.60 -31.11
C PRO A 986 30.33 16.87 -30.43
N GLU A 987 30.46 17.98 -31.17
CA GLU A 987 31.15 19.19 -30.70
C GLU A 987 30.46 19.84 -29.49
N GLU A 988 29.13 19.89 -29.48
CA GLU A 988 28.32 20.59 -28.47
C GLU A 988 27.58 19.62 -27.52
N VAL A 989 27.97 18.34 -27.47
CA VAL A 989 27.19 17.30 -26.78
C VAL A 989 27.00 17.54 -25.27
N PHE A 990 27.86 18.34 -24.64
CA PHE A 990 27.78 18.65 -23.21
C PHE A 990 27.26 20.07 -22.91
N ASP A 991 26.79 20.78 -23.93
CA ASP A 991 26.28 22.13 -23.78
C ASP A 991 25.10 22.18 -22.80
N GLY A 992 25.01 23.27 -22.05
CA GLY A 992 23.94 23.46 -21.06
C GLY A 992 24.08 22.66 -19.76
N LEU A 993 25.03 21.72 -19.63
CA LEU A 993 25.31 20.94 -18.41
C LEU A 993 26.04 21.74 -17.31
N SER A 994 25.58 22.96 -17.04
CA SER A 994 26.17 23.94 -16.13
C SER A 994 26.28 23.52 -14.66
N ASN A 995 25.64 22.42 -14.25
CA ASN A 995 25.76 21.85 -12.91
C ASN A 995 26.60 20.58 -12.84
N LEU A 996 27.20 20.15 -13.95
CA LEU A 996 27.97 18.91 -14.00
C LEU A 996 29.20 19.01 -13.08
N GLN A 997 29.39 18.00 -12.25
CA GLN A 997 30.50 17.90 -11.28
C GLN A 997 31.45 16.75 -11.64
N LEU A 998 30.92 15.68 -12.20
CA LEU A 998 31.69 14.50 -12.60
C LEU A 998 31.32 14.11 -14.03
N LEU A 999 32.34 14.02 -14.87
CA LEU A 999 32.26 13.50 -16.22
C LEU A 999 33.25 12.34 -16.37
N LEU A 1000 32.70 11.16 -16.63
CA LEU A 1000 33.46 9.91 -16.62
C LEU A 1000 33.32 9.19 -17.96
N ILE A 1001 34.37 9.29 -18.79
CA ILE A 1001 34.43 8.74 -20.16
C ILE A 1001 35.60 7.75 -20.24
N VAL A 1002 35.64 6.81 -19.31
CA VAL A 1002 36.75 5.87 -19.11
C VAL A 1002 36.56 4.60 -19.94
N ASN A 1003 37.64 4.00 -20.47
CA ASN A 1003 37.58 2.78 -21.30
C ASN A 1003 36.66 2.94 -22.51
N ASN A 1004 36.95 3.91 -23.38
CA ASN A 1004 36.28 4.11 -24.67
C ASN A 1004 37.32 4.04 -25.80
N LYS A 1005 36.94 4.42 -27.02
CA LYS A 1005 37.79 4.36 -28.22
C LYS A 1005 38.15 5.75 -28.77
N LEU A 1006 38.00 6.81 -27.98
CA LEU A 1006 38.21 8.20 -28.41
C LEU A 1006 39.65 8.43 -28.87
N SER A 1007 39.84 8.91 -30.11
CA SER A 1007 41.17 9.23 -30.66
C SER A 1007 41.56 10.70 -30.54
N SER A 1008 40.57 11.58 -30.38
CA SER A 1008 40.69 13.03 -30.26
C SER A 1008 39.47 13.58 -29.49
N LEU A 1009 39.57 14.83 -29.06
CA LEU A 1009 38.48 15.61 -28.47
C LEU A 1009 38.23 16.86 -29.34
N PRO A 1010 36.98 17.31 -29.53
CA PRO A 1010 36.69 18.62 -30.10
C PRO A 1010 37.30 19.77 -29.26
N GLU A 1011 37.58 20.93 -29.86
CA GLU A 1011 38.33 22.02 -29.21
C GLU A 1011 37.58 22.59 -28.00
N ASP A 1012 36.27 22.80 -28.10
CA ASP A 1012 35.45 23.49 -27.10
C ASP A 1012 34.48 22.54 -26.36
N ILE A 1013 34.73 21.23 -26.39
CA ILE A 1013 33.82 20.18 -25.89
C ILE A 1013 33.44 20.31 -24.40
N PHE A 1014 34.21 21.06 -23.62
CA PHE A 1014 33.98 21.24 -22.18
C PHE A 1014 33.56 22.67 -21.81
N ASP A 1015 33.23 23.50 -22.81
CA ASP A 1015 32.78 24.86 -22.58
C ASP A 1015 31.53 24.91 -21.70
N GLY A 1016 31.47 25.91 -20.82
CA GLY A 1016 30.35 26.09 -19.88
C GLY A 1016 30.31 25.11 -18.69
N LEU A 1017 31.19 24.09 -18.63
CA LEU A 1017 31.23 23.09 -17.56
C LEU A 1017 31.97 23.57 -16.29
N SER A 1018 31.69 24.80 -15.84
CA SER A 1018 32.47 25.48 -14.81
C SER A 1018 32.48 24.81 -13.42
N LYS A 1019 31.57 23.86 -13.18
CA LYS A 1019 31.45 23.10 -11.92
C LYS A 1019 32.08 21.71 -11.96
N VAL A 1020 32.66 21.29 -13.09
CA VAL A 1020 33.30 19.98 -13.19
C VAL A 1020 34.50 19.96 -12.25
N GLU A 1021 34.47 18.98 -11.35
CA GLU A 1021 35.50 18.72 -10.34
C GLU A 1021 36.34 17.49 -10.73
N PHE A 1022 35.70 16.52 -11.39
CA PHE A 1022 36.28 15.24 -11.81
C PHE A 1022 36.08 15.04 -13.31
N LEU A 1023 37.20 15.01 -14.04
CA LEU A 1023 37.22 14.73 -15.47
C LEU A 1023 38.11 13.52 -15.75
N TRP A 1024 37.48 12.38 -16.08
CA TRP A 1024 38.18 11.11 -16.26
C TRP A 1024 38.06 10.60 -17.70
N LEU A 1025 39.19 10.52 -18.38
CA LEU A 1025 39.35 10.10 -19.78
C LEU A 1025 40.27 8.87 -19.91
N THR A 1026 40.43 8.13 -18.82
CA THR A 1026 41.31 6.97 -18.70
C THR A 1026 41.04 5.91 -19.77
N ASN A 1027 42.10 5.26 -20.27
CA ASN A 1027 42.04 4.16 -21.22
C ASN A 1027 41.23 4.49 -22.48
N ASN A 1028 41.57 5.60 -23.13
CA ASN A 1028 41.12 5.95 -24.47
C ASN A 1028 42.29 5.82 -25.47
N LYS A 1029 42.14 6.38 -26.66
CA LYS A 1029 43.17 6.40 -27.72
C LYS A 1029 43.65 7.82 -28.03
N LEU A 1030 43.51 8.75 -27.08
CA LEU A 1030 43.84 10.16 -27.28
C LEU A 1030 45.34 10.30 -27.59
N SER A 1031 45.65 10.93 -28.73
CA SER A 1031 47.03 11.14 -29.19
C SER A 1031 47.56 12.54 -28.91
N SER A 1032 46.66 13.51 -28.77
CA SER A 1032 46.92 14.89 -28.37
C SER A 1032 45.69 15.46 -27.66
N LEU A 1033 45.85 16.63 -27.04
CA LEU A 1033 44.76 17.45 -26.48
C LEU A 1033 44.77 18.82 -27.18
N PRO A 1034 43.61 19.45 -27.45
CA PRO A 1034 43.53 20.83 -27.90
C PRO A 1034 44.17 21.81 -26.90
N GLU A 1035 44.67 22.96 -27.37
CA GLU A 1035 45.46 23.90 -26.55
C GLU A 1035 44.68 24.45 -25.34
N ASN A 1036 43.40 24.76 -25.52
CA ASN A 1036 42.54 25.42 -24.52
C ASN A 1036 41.46 24.50 -23.97
N ILE A 1037 41.65 23.18 -24.05
CA ILE A 1037 40.60 22.19 -23.74
C ILE A 1037 40.07 22.26 -22.30
N LEU A 1038 40.82 22.84 -21.36
CA LEU A 1038 40.42 22.97 -19.96
C LEU A 1038 39.98 24.40 -19.58
N ASP A 1039 39.91 25.31 -20.55
CA ASP A 1039 39.48 26.69 -20.30
C ASP A 1039 38.07 26.71 -19.69
N GLY A 1040 37.84 27.60 -18.73
CA GLY A 1040 36.54 27.72 -18.05
C GLY A 1040 36.23 26.65 -17.00
N LEU A 1041 37.01 25.56 -16.90
CA LEU A 1041 36.86 24.49 -15.88
C LEU A 1041 37.36 24.90 -14.49
N SER A 1042 36.92 26.06 -13.99
CA SER A 1042 37.42 26.70 -12.76
C SER A 1042 37.32 25.86 -11.48
N SER A 1043 36.48 24.82 -11.46
CA SER A 1043 36.33 23.90 -10.32
C SER A 1043 37.17 22.62 -10.46
N LEU A 1044 37.89 22.42 -11.57
CA LEU A 1044 38.61 21.19 -11.85
C LEU A 1044 39.78 21.03 -10.89
N HIS A 1045 39.76 19.91 -10.16
CA HIS A 1045 40.85 19.55 -9.26
C HIS A 1045 41.30 18.09 -9.41
N ASN A 1046 40.56 17.26 -10.14
CA ASN A 1046 40.93 15.88 -10.44
C ASN A 1046 40.84 15.60 -11.94
N PHE A 1047 42.00 15.41 -12.58
CA PHE A 1047 42.08 15.16 -14.01
C PHE A 1047 42.86 13.88 -14.31
N VAL A 1048 42.22 12.94 -14.98
CA VAL A 1048 42.74 11.57 -15.16
C VAL A 1048 42.76 11.21 -16.64
N LEU A 1049 43.97 11.03 -17.18
CA LEU A 1049 44.26 10.71 -18.59
C LEU A 1049 45.09 9.42 -18.71
N HIS A 1050 45.17 8.63 -17.65
CA HIS A 1050 45.93 7.38 -17.62
C HIS A 1050 45.59 6.46 -18.82
N GLY A 1051 46.58 5.78 -19.38
CA GLY A 1051 46.32 4.76 -20.41
C GLY A 1051 45.90 5.30 -21.77
N ASN A 1052 46.37 6.49 -22.15
CA ASN A 1052 46.15 7.09 -23.48
C ASN A 1052 47.43 7.01 -24.34
N GLN A 1053 47.47 7.73 -25.46
CA GLN A 1053 48.59 7.75 -26.40
C GLN A 1053 49.28 9.11 -26.53
N LEU A 1054 49.11 9.98 -25.52
CA LEU A 1054 49.59 11.36 -25.55
C LEU A 1054 51.13 11.41 -25.63
N SER A 1055 51.67 12.11 -26.62
CA SER A 1055 53.12 12.34 -26.76
C SER A 1055 53.61 13.62 -26.07
N SER A 1056 52.71 14.59 -25.90
CA SER A 1056 52.94 15.86 -25.20
C SER A 1056 51.62 16.37 -24.62
N LEU A 1057 51.70 17.37 -23.74
CA LEU A 1057 50.58 18.21 -23.30
C LEU A 1057 50.83 19.65 -23.80
N PRO A 1058 49.78 20.46 -24.03
CA PRO A 1058 49.93 21.90 -24.31
C PRO A 1058 50.66 22.63 -23.17
N GLU A 1059 51.39 23.70 -23.49
CA GLU A 1059 52.29 24.41 -22.56
C GLU A 1059 51.54 25.05 -21.39
N ASP A 1060 50.37 25.65 -21.65
CA ASP A 1060 49.58 26.39 -20.66
C ASP A 1060 48.30 25.65 -20.23
N ILE A 1061 48.21 24.33 -20.44
CA ILE A 1061 46.95 23.55 -20.25
C ILE A 1061 46.38 23.62 -18.81
N PHE A 1062 47.21 23.92 -17.81
CA PHE A 1062 46.79 23.99 -16.40
C PHE A 1062 46.66 25.42 -15.87
N ASP A 1063 46.79 26.43 -16.72
CA ASP A 1063 46.75 27.83 -16.30
C ASP A 1063 45.42 28.18 -15.62
N GLY A 1064 45.51 28.81 -14.46
CA GLY A 1064 44.36 29.20 -13.65
C GLY A 1064 43.63 28.04 -12.94
N LEU A 1065 44.09 26.79 -13.08
CA LEU A 1065 43.48 25.62 -12.44
C LEU A 1065 44.19 25.24 -11.13
N SER A 1066 43.42 24.70 -10.18
CA SER A 1066 43.93 24.21 -8.90
C SER A 1066 43.92 22.69 -8.84
N ILE A 1067 44.68 22.05 -9.74
CA ILE A 1067 44.76 20.59 -9.85
C ILE A 1067 45.35 19.98 -8.58
N ARG A 1068 44.59 19.09 -7.94
CA ARG A 1068 44.99 18.33 -6.74
C ARG A 1068 45.45 16.92 -7.07
N SER A 1069 44.90 16.33 -8.13
CA SER A 1069 45.24 14.98 -8.58
C SER A 1069 45.32 14.95 -10.09
N LEU A 1070 46.47 14.53 -10.62
CA LEU A 1070 46.77 14.43 -12.04
C LEU A 1070 47.35 13.06 -12.36
N TRP A 1071 46.69 12.31 -13.24
CA TRP A 1071 47.07 10.93 -13.56
C TRP A 1071 47.39 10.81 -15.05
N LEU A 1072 48.67 10.67 -15.36
CA LEU A 1072 49.20 10.67 -16.74
C LEU A 1072 49.93 9.37 -17.11
N SER A 1073 50.01 8.39 -16.20
CA SER A 1073 50.74 7.14 -16.43
C SER A 1073 50.19 6.36 -17.63
N SER A 1074 51.02 5.48 -18.21
CA SER A 1074 50.67 4.72 -19.42
C SER A 1074 50.29 5.60 -20.62
N ASN A 1075 51.01 6.72 -20.81
CA ASN A 1075 51.02 7.55 -22.02
C ASN A 1075 52.39 7.49 -22.72
N LYS A 1076 52.60 8.29 -23.77
CA LYS A 1076 53.87 8.41 -24.52
C LYS A 1076 54.62 9.72 -24.23
N LEU A 1077 54.35 10.35 -23.09
CA LEU A 1077 54.92 11.65 -22.71
C LEU A 1077 56.45 11.54 -22.50
N SER A 1078 57.21 12.43 -23.12
CA SER A 1078 58.66 12.58 -22.88
C SER A 1078 59.01 13.63 -21.84
N SER A 1079 58.09 14.56 -21.58
CA SER A 1079 58.22 15.68 -20.63
C SER A 1079 56.83 16.17 -20.22
N LEU A 1080 56.76 16.97 -19.16
CA LEU A 1080 55.57 17.72 -18.76
C LEU A 1080 55.78 19.21 -19.09
N PRO A 1081 54.69 19.96 -19.36
CA PRO A 1081 54.73 21.43 -19.42
C PRO A 1081 55.11 22.03 -18.06
N GLU A 1082 55.49 23.31 -18.05
CA GLU A 1082 56.07 23.99 -16.88
C GLU A 1082 55.08 24.15 -15.71
#